data_AF-A0A9X5CAI8-F1
#
_entry.id   AF-A0A9X5CAI8-F1
#
_cell.length_a   1.000
_cell.length_b   1.000
_cell.length_c   1.000
_cell.angle_alpha   90.00
_cell.angle_beta   90.00
_cell.angle_gamma   90.00
#
_symmetry.space_group_name_H-M   'P 1'
#
loop_
_entity.id
_entity.type
_entity.pdbx_description
1 polymer ?
#
loop_
_entity_poly.entity_id
_entity_poly.type
_entity_poly.pdbx_seq_one_letter_code
_entity_poly.pdbx_strand_id
1 'polypeptide(L)'
;MTKWKKNAKKVLVFFLVFGFIGGMMDHLRVTASAAGTEGEQFPGTAAGVTEDETDQSECVCALACTEDTKSADCSLCREDVSACKGRSPEDQPGKQPDENGGMESEDTKPEDTDSKNPESEDTESENLDSADKDKNESAGILADLEAARVEEMIKELPSLEELKAFDQEALKAAYKQIQNAFDAFESLDDSQKAMLPGAEEQLKELLEYFTTLIMPLSATDEDIGRARDAMTEAMVNWESEIDLSGYNLTEEDMKKICPEVIEDNPDLFYVLDYIYFTEPGTGIVQNCKFTYSSEYDRSSVAEYMAAIDKAFSEVIENNMTDEQKATALHDYLVQHMVYDQNANNNLGIEKRNAYEALVNGIGVCQGYTLAYAALLNKAGIEVDYCKSKSMNHIWNYVKLNGNWYHADLTYDDATSASQTGETGHVKHDYFLLSDTAMSSKNHSWDANDITCADTSYDNSWHKTAPIKESAIYTVNGSSYYLKKETVVNNADICRGASLIKRDANGNETQVGSYDIENLGNGWPMFQMSFSRLSCSRGILYFNVGNAVYSFQPSVDAEPVKIYQYADQGGRIVTGLLAEGNRMTLEISSKAGAIEEKIVVSAEGGEEQKDFGFAEDAKAVTYGEAEFTMTAQGAAEGAAVSYSSSDPSVASIDPASGLVRILKAGSTVITATASAIGNNPEETSTCSLTVSPKALEWDTGALEAADRLDLIKDLKATLYGELRVKGILEKDAEEVLFDCPADKLSGVYETAAAGSQKVTLSWKSAQDEASLQGNGKENYTMPAALPEITGRISASQEFPMDPVDGNDFKIDVESSITQVPDSFQNKEHLNTPGKIEQGMKLKIREKDSSIEEKDIAVYDVELLVNINGAGWEKVTKDNFPSEGLTITLPYPSGTGENTHDFMVTHMFTEDMNGFLAGDVEYPAADKTEKGITFKVNGLSPIAVGWKAMDNGSSDGSGDGEGEGSGGSGNGNGSSGNGSGNGSSGSGSGNGNASNTPAVPGTQINSPVTGDTSPMMFYVLLAAAAFSVMLGLYIRKKTNR
;
A
#
# COMPACT_ATOMS: atom_id res chain seq x y z
N MET A 1 24.72 17.48 -55.96
CA MET A 1 25.64 17.62 -54.80
C MET A 1 25.00 16.84 -53.67
N THR A 2 25.43 15.63 -53.28
CA THR A 2 26.75 14.96 -53.45
C THR A 2 27.92 15.65 -52.74
N LYS A 3 27.75 15.93 -51.44
CA LYS A 3 28.82 15.92 -50.41
C LYS A 3 28.21 16.05 -49.00
N TRP A 4 28.14 14.94 -48.28
CA TRP A 4 28.35 14.82 -46.80
C TRP A 4 28.17 13.40 -46.24
N LYS A 5 27.90 12.37 -47.06
CA LYS A 5 28.20 10.96 -46.70
C LYS A 5 29.71 10.71 -46.64
N LYS A 6 30.37 11.10 -45.53
CA LYS A 6 31.65 10.56 -45.02
C LYS A 6 31.96 11.13 -43.62
N ASN A 7 31.60 10.38 -42.58
CA ASN A 7 32.32 10.26 -41.29
C ASN A 7 31.61 9.31 -40.30
N ALA A 8 30.33 8.98 -40.52
CA ALA A 8 29.64 7.89 -39.82
C ALA A 8 30.16 6.49 -40.25
N LYS A 9 31.41 6.16 -39.87
CA LYS A 9 31.99 4.80 -39.92
C LYS A 9 33.29 4.68 -39.08
N LYS A 10 33.21 4.96 -37.78
CA LYS A 10 34.28 4.61 -36.81
C LYS A 10 33.85 4.34 -35.36
N VAL A 11 32.55 4.19 -35.11
CA VAL A 11 31.97 3.81 -33.79
C VAL A 11 30.97 2.69 -34.03
N LEU A 12 31.47 1.51 -34.45
CA LEU A 12 30.64 0.34 -34.79
C LEU A 12 31.39 -0.98 -34.49
N VAL A 13 32.10 -1.03 -33.35
CA VAL A 13 32.85 -2.21 -32.88
C VAL A 13 32.81 -2.29 -31.34
N PHE A 14 31.73 -1.82 -30.70
CA PHE A 14 31.65 -1.73 -29.22
C PHE A 14 30.26 -1.99 -28.60
N PHE A 15 29.26 -2.37 -29.40
CA PHE A 15 27.91 -2.71 -28.94
C PHE A 15 27.31 -3.80 -29.83
N LEU A 16 27.86 -5.03 -29.76
CA LEU A 16 27.28 -6.20 -30.45
C LEU A 16 27.70 -7.58 -29.91
N VAL A 17 28.06 -7.68 -28.62
CA VAL A 17 28.14 -8.96 -27.89
C VAL A 17 27.69 -8.70 -26.46
N PHE A 18 26.65 -9.41 -26.00
CA PHE A 18 25.92 -9.22 -24.73
C PHE A 18 25.23 -7.83 -24.59
N GLY A 19 23.95 -7.71 -24.21
CA GLY A 19 22.90 -8.73 -24.04
C GLY A 19 22.70 -9.18 -22.58
N PHE A 20 21.45 -9.02 -22.11
CA PHE A 20 20.89 -9.32 -20.78
C PHE A 20 21.16 -8.35 -19.62
N ILE A 21 20.11 -8.24 -18.78
CA ILE A 21 19.96 -7.51 -17.52
C ILE A 21 20.02 -5.96 -17.64
N GLY A 22 19.09 -5.30 -16.95
CA GLY A 22 19.02 -3.86 -16.77
C GLY A 22 18.35 -3.50 -15.44
N GLY A 23 18.43 -2.23 -15.04
CA GLY A 23 17.93 -1.70 -13.77
C GLY A 23 18.89 -0.64 -13.22
N MET A 24 18.37 0.35 -12.48
CA MET A 24 19.12 1.46 -11.82
C MET A 24 19.87 2.42 -12.79
N MET A 25 19.78 3.76 -12.74
CA MET A 25 19.38 4.70 -11.67
C MET A 25 18.74 6.00 -12.21
N ASP A 26 17.83 6.55 -11.40
CA ASP A 26 17.66 7.95 -10.97
C ASP A 26 17.49 9.14 -11.94
N HIS A 27 16.26 9.68 -11.89
CA HIS A 27 15.96 11.03 -11.40
C HIS A 27 16.99 12.16 -11.64
N LEU A 28 16.74 12.95 -12.69
CA LEU A 28 17.20 14.33 -12.81
C LEU A 28 16.11 15.20 -13.47
N ARG A 29 15.18 15.71 -12.65
CA ARG A 29 14.21 16.75 -13.08
C ARG A 29 14.63 18.11 -12.52
N VAL A 30 14.96 19.03 -13.40
CA VAL A 30 15.29 20.42 -13.06
C VAL A 30 13.99 21.22 -12.99
N THR A 31 13.69 21.80 -11.83
CA THR A 31 12.61 22.78 -11.67
C THR A 31 12.99 24.10 -12.35
N ALA A 32 12.17 24.54 -13.31
CA ALA A 32 12.34 25.79 -14.02
C ALA A 32 11.31 26.84 -13.54
N SER A 33 11.70 27.70 -12.62
CA SER A 33 10.86 28.80 -12.13
C SER A 33 10.72 29.91 -13.19
N ALA A 34 9.50 30.21 -13.61
CA ALA A 34 9.22 31.30 -14.54
C ALA A 34 8.99 32.62 -13.79
N ALA A 35 9.99 33.50 -13.78
CA ALA A 35 9.82 34.92 -13.44
C ALA A 35 9.57 35.73 -14.71
N GLY A 36 8.57 36.61 -14.72
CA GLY A 36 8.16 37.36 -15.91
C GLY A 36 8.64 38.81 -15.96
N THR A 37 8.80 39.32 -17.19
CA THR A 37 8.86 40.76 -17.53
C THR A 37 8.44 40.93 -19.01
N GLU A 38 7.73 42.02 -19.31
CA GLU A 38 7.81 42.88 -20.53
C GLU A 38 8.04 42.23 -21.92
N GLY A 39 7.29 42.52 -22.99
CA GLY A 39 6.24 43.53 -23.22
C GLY A 39 6.51 44.37 -24.47
N GLU A 40 6.08 43.92 -25.66
CA GLU A 40 6.19 44.71 -26.92
C GLU A 40 5.04 44.40 -27.92
N GLN A 41 4.98 45.09 -29.08
CA GLN A 41 3.71 45.47 -29.73
C GLN A 41 3.56 45.12 -31.23
N PHE A 42 2.32 44.76 -31.64
CA PHE A 42 1.70 44.92 -32.98
C PHE A 42 2.26 44.14 -34.22
N PRO A 43 1.57 44.11 -35.40
CA PRO A 43 0.14 44.37 -35.72
C PRO A 43 -0.57 43.40 -36.72
N GLY A 44 -1.91 43.30 -36.64
CA GLY A 44 -2.82 42.99 -37.77
C GLY A 44 -2.86 41.52 -38.26
N THR A 45 -3.82 41.03 -39.05
CA THR A 45 -5.14 41.46 -39.62
C THR A 45 -5.77 40.17 -40.21
N ALA A 46 -7.06 39.93 -40.48
CA ALA A 46 -8.39 40.48 -40.22
C ALA A 46 -9.37 39.65 -41.11
N ALA A 47 -10.67 39.53 -40.75
CA ALA A 47 -11.76 38.85 -41.50
C ALA A 47 -11.69 37.29 -41.66
N GLY A 48 -12.79 36.53 -41.57
CA GLY A 48 -14.17 36.86 -41.16
C GLY A 48 -15.27 35.93 -41.76
N VAL A 49 -16.54 36.22 -41.45
CA VAL A 49 -17.81 35.82 -42.16
C VAL A 49 -18.59 34.56 -41.70
N THR A 50 -19.76 34.79 -41.05
CA THR A 50 -21.05 34.00 -40.94
C THR A 50 -21.03 32.57 -40.37
N GLU A 51 -21.94 32.14 -39.47
CA GLU A 51 -23.42 31.92 -39.59
C GLU A 51 -23.76 30.86 -40.68
N ASP A 52 -24.65 29.87 -40.50
CA ASP A 52 -25.80 29.73 -39.56
C ASP A 52 -26.20 28.25 -39.23
N GLU A 53 -27.30 28.03 -38.48
CA GLU A 53 -27.87 26.77 -37.95
C GLU A 53 -28.07 25.57 -38.92
N THR A 54 -27.99 24.30 -38.43
CA THR A 54 -29.15 23.36 -38.23
C THR A 54 -28.78 21.90 -37.86
N ASP A 55 -29.79 21.17 -37.35
CA ASP A 55 -29.86 19.91 -36.57
C ASP A 55 -29.61 18.55 -37.31
N GLN A 56 -29.52 17.47 -36.52
CA GLN A 56 -29.69 16.01 -36.79
C GLN A 56 -28.50 15.10 -37.22
N SER A 57 -27.98 14.40 -36.21
CA SER A 57 -27.58 12.97 -36.13
C SER A 57 -27.38 12.10 -37.39
N GLU A 58 -26.19 11.48 -37.50
CA GLU A 58 -26.03 10.01 -37.67
C GLU A 58 -24.58 9.57 -37.36
N CYS A 59 -24.38 8.33 -36.85
CA CYS A 59 -23.08 7.86 -36.35
C CYS A 59 -22.14 7.33 -37.45
N VAL A 60 -20.84 7.68 -37.38
CA VAL A 60 -19.78 7.01 -38.16
C VAL A 60 -18.51 6.80 -37.32
N CYS A 61 -18.11 5.55 -37.18
CA CYS A 61 -16.87 5.08 -36.54
C CYS A 61 -16.20 4.07 -37.51
N ALA A 62 -14.88 3.97 -37.70
CA ALA A 62 -13.77 4.91 -37.49
C ALA A 62 -12.58 4.53 -38.43
N LEU A 63 -11.44 5.18 -38.22
CA LEU A 63 -10.13 5.11 -38.90
C LEU A 63 -9.67 3.76 -39.50
N ALA A 64 -8.83 3.86 -40.54
CA ALA A 64 -8.29 2.71 -41.28
C ALA A 64 -6.95 2.19 -40.76
N CYS A 65 -6.83 0.87 -40.63
CA CYS A 65 -5.55 0.16 -40.52
C CYS A 65 -4.94 -0.07 -41.92
N THR A 66 -3.64 0.19 -42.09
CA THR A 66 -2.90 -0.05 -43.35
C THR A 66 -2.05 -1.32 -43.30
N GLU A 67 -1.82 -1.94 -44.47
CA GLU A 67 -1.12 -3.23 -44.59
C GLU A 67 0.35 -3.17 -44.14
N ASP A 68 0.74 -3.95 -43.12
CA ASP A 68 2.00 -4.74 -43.16
C ASP A 68 2.14 -5.89 -42.12
N THR A 69 1.12 -6.21 -41.31
CA THR A 69 1.15 -7.35 -40.36
C THR A 69 0.11 -8.42 -40.69
N LYS A 70 0.57 -9.57 -41.22
CA LYS A 70 -0.23 -10.80 -41.43
C LYS A 70 0.36 -11.98 -40.65
N SER A 71 -0.10 -12.22 -39.42
CA SER A 71 -0.03 -13.55 -38.77
C SER A 71 -0.87 -13.64 -37.50
N ALA A 72 -1.76 -14.65 -37.48
CA ALA A 72 -2.38 -15.31 -36.32
C ALA A 72 -3.06 -14.47 -35.21
N ASP A 73 -2.30 -13.69 -34.44
CA ASP A 73 -2.66 -13.36 -33.06
C ASP A 73 -3.17 -11.92 -32.90
N CYS A 74 -4.45 -11.70 -33.23
CA CYS A 74 -5.21 -10.52 -32.83
C CYS A 74 -6.65 -10.95 -32.50
N SER A 75 -7.05 -10.84 -31.23
CA SER A 75 -8.20 -11.53 -30.64
C SER A 75 -9.45 -10.66 -30.44
N LEU A 76 -9.51 -9.48 -31.06
CA LEU A 76 -10.68 -8.58 -31.00
C LEU A 76 -11.37 -8.52 -32.38
N CYS A 77 -12.72 -8.43 -32.35
CA CYS A 77 -13.65 -8.32 -33.49
C CYS A 77 -14.04 -9.63 -34.24
N ARG A 78 -14.81 -10.47 -33.52
CA ARG A 78 -15.96 -11.27 -33.99
C ARG A 78 -17.01 -11.15 -32.87
N GLU A 79 -18.31 -10.98 -33.07
CA GLU A 79 -19.25 -11.10 -34.22
C GLU A 79 -20.31 -9.96 -34.13
N ASP A 80 -21.12 -9.55 -35.11
CA ASP A 80 -21.10 -9.64 -36.59
C ASP A 80 -21.77 -8.36 -37.17
N VAL A 81 -21.53 -8.00 -38.43
CA VAL A 81 -21.97 -6.71 -39.02
C VAL A 81 -22.90 -6.93 -40.22
N SER A 82 -24.22 -6.84 -40.00
CA SER A 82 -25.23 -7.21 -41.02
C SER A 82 -26.34 -6.18 -41.32
N ALA A 83 -26.22 -4.92 -40.88
CA ALA A 83 -27.28 -3.90 -41.08
C ALA A 83 -26.77 -2.48 -41.41
N CYS A 84 -26.19 -2.24 -42.60
CA CYS A 84 -25.94 -0.87 -43.08
C CYS A 84 -25.87 -0.74 -44.63
N LYS A 85 -27.00 -0.44 -45.28
CA LYS A 85 -27.09 0.02 -46.69
C LYS A 85 -28.36 0.84 -46.93
N GLY A 86 -28.27 1.95 -47.67
CA GLY A 86 -29.44 2.67 -48.14
C GLY A 86 -29.21 3.50 -49.41
N ARG A 87 -30.10 3.36 -50.40
CA ARG A 87 -30.88 4.48 -50.98
C ARG A 87 -31.93 4.01 -52.01
N SER A 88 -33.01 4.80 -52.03
CA SER A 88 -34.18 4.92 -52.95
C SER A 88 -33.93 4.80 -54.47
N PRO A 89 -34.96 4.82 -55.37
CA PRO A 89 -36.38 5.23 -55.16
C PRO A 89 -37.49 4.39 -55.89
N GLU A 90 -38.73 4.93 -55.83
CA GLU A 90 -39.85 4.89 -56.81
C GLU A 90 -41.17 4.15 -56.47
N ASP A 91 -42.27 4.76 -56.95
CA ASP A 91 -43.67 4.35 -57.17
C ASP A 91 -44.64 3.88 -56.03
N GLN A 92 -45.59 4.78 -55.73
CA GLN A 92 -47.02 4.47 -55.51
C GLN A 92 -47.74 4.22 -56.87
N PRO A 93 -49.01 3.72 -56.97
CA PRO A 93 -50.07 3.64 -55.93
C PRO A 93 -50.92 2.33 -55.89
N GLY A 94 -51.83 2.19 -54.91
CA GLY A 94 -52.98 1.26 -55.10
C GLY A 94 -53.89 0.89 -53.92
N LYS A 95 -54.98 1.67 -53.71
CA LYS A 95 -56.35 1.20 -53.38
C LYS A 95 -56.67 0.39 -52.09
N GLN A 96 -57.43 1.04 -51.20
CA GLN A 96 -58.62 0.51 -50.48
C GLN A 96 -59.61 -0.23 -51.44
N PRO A 97 -60.55 -1.09 -50.97
CA PRO A 97 -61.43 -0.85 -49.80
C PRO A 97 -61.69 -2.12 -48.92
N ASP A 98 -62.68 -2.28 -48.02
CA ASP A 98 -63.97 -1.61 -47.70
C ASP A 98 -64.34 -1.70 -46.18
N GLU A 99 -65.29 -0.83 -45.76
CA GLU A 99 -66.32 -0.90 -44.69
C GLU A 99 -66.05 -1.67 -43.35
N ASN A 100 -66.21 -1.06 -42.15
CA ASN A 100 -67.46 -0.67 -41.44
C ASN A 100 -68.47 -1.83 -41.20
N GLY A 101 -69.18 -1.94 -40.07
CA GLY A 101 -69.21 -1.12 -38.85
C GLY A 101 -70.64 -0.82 -38.36
N GLY A 102 -71.03 -1.35 -37.19
CA GLY A 102 -72.33 -1.13 -36.52
C GLY A 102 -72.76 -2.35 -35.67
N MET A 103 -73.14 -2.33 -34.38
CA MET A 103 -73.60 -1.34 -33.38
C MET A 103 -75.10 -1.49 -33.01
N GLU A 104 -75.46 -1.05 -31.79
CA GLU A 104 -76.75 -1.18 -31.07
C GLU A 104 -76.96 -2.56 -30.38
N SER A 105 -77.53 -2.68 -29.16
CA SER A 105 -78.31 -1.71 -28.36
C SER A 105 -78.17 -1.84 -26.82
N GLU A 106 -78.38 -0.68 -26.19
CA GLU A 106 -78.78 -0.25 -24.83
C GLU A 106 -79.18 -1.23 -23.68
N ASP A 107 -78.61 -0.96 -22.50
CA ASP A 107 -79.17 -0.82 -21.14
C ASP A 107 -80.37 -1.65 -20.59
N THR A 108 -80.24 -2.13 -19.33
CA THR A 108 -81.31 -1.97 -18.31
C THR A 108 -80.84 -2.01 -16.83
N LYS A 109 -81.13 -0.92 -16.09
CA LYS A 109 -81.25 -0.64 -14.63
C LYS A 109 -81.50 -1.81 -13.61
N PRO A 110 -81.40 -1.59 -12.26
CA PRO A 110 -80.55 -0.68 -11.44
C PRO A 110 -80.19 -1.17 -9.98
N GLU A 111 -79.62 -0.27 -9.13
CA GLU A 111 -79.90 0.07 -7.68
C GLU A 111 -80.44 -1.02 -6.69
N ASP A 112 -80.16 -1.08 -5.35
CA ASP A 112 -79.69 -0.07 -4.37
C ASP A 112 -79.24 -0.66 -2.98
N THR A 113 -78.83 0.22 -2.04
CA THR A 113 -78.91 0.17 -0.55
C THR A 113 -78.02 -0.71 0.37
N ASP A 114 -77.16 -0.01 1.12
CA ASP A 114 -77.08 0.11 2.61
C ASP A 114 -76.92 -1.09 3.60
N SER A 115 -75.77 -1.06 4.30
CA SER A 115 -75.62 -1.18 5.78
C SER A 115 -75.91 -2.45 6.62
N LYS A 116 -74.87 -2.83 7.37
CA LYS A 116 -74.80 -3.46 8.73
C LYS A 116 -74.64 -4.99 8.90
N ASN A 117 -73.58 -5.30 9.65
CA ASN A 117 -73.30 -6.49 10.48
C ASN A 117 -74.47 -6.80 11.47
N PRO A 118 -74.63 -8.02 12.03
CA PRO A 118 -73.59 -8.65 12.87
C PRO A 118 -73.42 -10.18 12.78
N GLU A 119 -72.33 -10.68 13.39
CA GLU A 119 -72.21 -11.74 14.44
C GLU A 119 -73.34 -12.79 14.58
N SER A 120 -73.12 -14.08 14.92
CA SER A 120 -72.00 -14.75 15.62
C SER A 120 -72.00 -16.30 15.44
N GLU A 121 -71.00 -16.98 16.00
CA GLU A 121 -71.06 -18.16 16.92
C GLU A 121 -72.42 -18.87 17.14
N ASP A 122 -72.54 -20.21 17.30
CA ASP A 122 -71.59 -21.34 17.17
C ASP A 122 -72.37 -22.69 17.29
N THR A 123 -71.74 -23.85 17.04
CA THR A 123 -72.21 -25.23 17.37
C THR A 123 -73.55 -25.71 16.75
N GLU A 124 -73.92 -27.00 16.71
CA GLU A 124 -73.28 -28.26 17.15
C GLU A 124 -73.59 -29.40 16.16
N SER A 125 -72.91 -30.54 16.29
CA SER A 125 -73.03 -31.71 15.42
C SER A 125 -74.28 -32.59 15.67
N GLU A 126 -74.79 -33.27 14.64
CA GLU A 126 -74.62 -34.74 14.51
C GLU A 126 -75.24 -35.38 13.24
N ASN A 127 -74.43 -36.22 12.56
CA ASN A 127 -74.77 -37.55 12.01
C ASN A 127 -76.06 -37.77 11.15
N LEU A 128 -75.91 -37.87 9.82
CA LEU A 128 -75.83 -39.18 9.12
C LEU A 128 -75.75 -39.09 7.58
N ASP A 129 -74.56 -39.42 7.06
CA ASP A 129 -74.23 -40.09 5.79
C ASP A 129 -75.33 -40.34 4.73
N SER A 130 -75.27 -39.64 3.58
CA SER A 130 -75.04 -40.27 2.25
C SER A 130 -75.11 -39.28 1.08
N ALA A 131 -74.58 -39.70 -0.08
CA ALA A 131 -74.60 -38.99 -1.37
C ALA A 131 -73.68 -37.76 -1.54
N ASP A 132 -72.40 -37.94 -1.20
CA ASP A 132 -71.31 -37.24 -1.93
C ASP A 132 -71.26 -37.69 -3.41
N LYS A 133 -70.88 -36.77 -4.32
CA LYS A 133 -70.22 -37.02 -5.62
C LYS A 133 -69.89 -35.76 -6.44
N ASP A 134 -70.88 -34.90 -6.70
CA ASP A 134 -70.82 -33.95 -7.83
C ASP A 134 -70.09 -32.61 -7.51
N LYS A 135 -69.10 -32.63 -6.60
CA LYS A 135 -68.23 -31.47 -6.31
C LYS A 135 -66.74 -31.75 -6.35
N ASN A 136 -66.31 -33.03 -6.40
CA ASN A 136 -64.90 -33.36 -6.29
C ASN A 136 -64.15 -33.27 -7.64
N GLU A 137 -64.85 -33.37 -8.78
CA GLU A 137 -64.22 -33.38 -10.11
C GLU A 137 -63.49 -32.06 -10.44
N SER A 138 -64.05 -30.89 -10.07
CA SER A 138 -63.48 -29.59 -10.47
C SER A 138 -62.18 -29.21 -9.75
N ALA A 139 -61.91 -29.78 -8.57
CA ALA A 139 -60.66 -29.58 -7.84
C ALA A 139 -59.62 -30.62 -8.28
N GLY A 140 -60.05 -31.88 -8.44
CA GLY A 140 -59.22 -32.94 -9.03
C GLY A 140 -58.63 -32.54 -10.37
N ILE A 141 -59.45 -32.07 -11.32
CA ILE A 141 -58.99 -31.69 -12.67
C ILE A 141 -57.87 -30.63 -12.66
N LEU A 142 -57.82 -29.73 -11.66
CA LEU A 142 -56.74 -28.73 -11.58
C LEU A 142 -55.46 -29.31 -10.97
N ALA A 143 -55.59 -30.14 -9.93
CA ALA A 143 -54.46 -30.86 -9.34
C ALA A 143 -53.85 -31.88 -10.32
N ASP A 144 -54.71 -32.60 -11.07
CA ASP A 144 -54.35 -33.51 -12.16
C ASP A 144 -53.54 -32.78 -13.26
N LEU A 145 -53.87 -31.52 -13.57
CA LEU A 145 -53.18 -30.72 -14.60
C LEU A 145 -51.76 -30.31 -14.18
N GLU A 146 -51.54 -30.01 -12.90
CA GLU A 146 -50.21 -29.67 -12.37
C GLU A 146 -49.35 -30.92 -12.25
N ALA A 147 -49.89 -32.03 -11.73
CA ALA A 147 -49.21 -33.32 -11.70
C ALA A 147 -48.87 -33.82 -13.11
N ALA A 148 -49.79 -33.76 -14.08
CA ALA A 148 -49.54 -34.16 -15.46
C ALA A 148 -48.51 -33.27 -16.19
N ARG A 149 -48.39 -31.99 -15.81
CA ARG A 149 -47.31 -31.12 -16.32
C ARG A 149 -45.95 -31.59 -15.82
N VAL A 150 -45.84 -31.97 -14.55
CA VAL A 150 -44.61 -32.54 -13.98
C VAL A 150 -44.33 -33.94 -14.55
N GLU A 151 -45.35 -34.76 -14.80
CA GLU A 151 -45.20 -36.06 -15.48
C GLU A 151 -44.58 -35.90 -16.88
N GLU A 152 -45.08 -34.96 -17.69
CA GLU A 152 -44.54 -34.72 -19.03
C GLU A 152 -43.11 -34.15 -18.98
N MET A 153 -42.80 -33.28 -18.01
CA MET A 153 -41.43 -32.80 -17.77
C MET A 153 -40.48 -33.94 -17.40
N ILE A 154 -40.87 -34.86 -16.51
CA ILE A 154 -40.08 -36.04 -16.13
C ILE A 154 -39.88 -36.99 -17.31
N LYS A 155 -40.88 -37.10 -18.18
CA LYS A 155 -40.91 -37.96 -19.37
C LYS A 155 -40.09 -37.42 -20.55
N GLU A 156 -39.74 -36.13 -20.55
CA GLU A 156 -38.77 -35.54 -21.49
C GLU A 156 -37.31 -35.65 -21.00
N LEU A 157 -37.07 -36.07 -19.74
CA LEU A 157 -35.71 -36.23 -19.21
C LEU A 157 -34.96 -37.42 -19.85
N PRO A 158 -33.65 -37.30 -20.09
CA PRO A 158 -32.83 -38.42 -20.55
C PRO A 158 -32.70 -39.49 -19.46
N SER A 159 -32.65 -40.75 -19.86
CA SER A 159 -32.38 -41.85 -18.92
C SER A 159 -30.91 -41.84 -18.44
N LEU A 160 -30.66 -42.51 -17.32
CA LEU A 160 -29.32 -42.63 -16.74
C LEU A 160 -28.27 -43.26 -17.69
N GLU A 161 -28.70 -44.09 -18.65
CA GLU A 161 -27.80 -44.65 -19.68
C GLU A 161 -27.57 -43.69 -20.86
N GLU A 162 -28.51 -42.79 -21.14
CA GLU A 162 -28.33 -41.72 -22.14
C GLU A 162 -27.41 -40.62 -21.60
N LEU A 163 -27.56 -40.23 -20.32
CA LEU A 163 -26.64 -39.33 -19.62
C LEU A 163 -25.18 -39.82 -19.70
N LYS A 164 -24.93 -41.13 -19.57
CA LYS A 164 -23.59 -41.74 -19.70
C LYS A 164 -23.00 -41.66 -21.11
N ALA A 165 -23.80 -41.31 -22.12
CA ALA A 165 -23.40 -41.15 -23.51
C ALA A 165 -23.36 -39.69 -23.99
N PHE A 166 -23.74 -38.73 -23.14
CA PHE A 166 -23.76 -37.31 -23.47
C PHE A 166 -22.35 -36.69 -23.41
N ASP A 167 -22.13 -35.67 -24.24
CA ASP A 167 -20.97 -34.78 -24.10
C ASP A 167 -21.21 -33.73 -22.99
N GLN A 168 -20.20 -32.92 -22.70
CA GLN A 168 -20.24 -31.99 -21.57
C GLN A 168 -21.30 -30.88 -21.71
N GLU A 169 -21.65 -30.45 -22.93
CA GLU A 169 -22.71 -29.45 -23.13
C GLU A 169 -24.10 -30.09 -23.02
N ALA A 170 -24.27 -31.30 -23.56
CA ALA A 170 -25.49 -32.09 -23.38
C ALA A 170 -25.72 -32.46 -21.90
N LEU A 171 -24.66 -32.76 -21.13
CA LEU A 171 -24.73 -33.00 -19.68
C LEU A 171 -25.19 -31.76 -18.90
N LYS A 172 -24.66 -30.58 -19.19
CA LYS A 172 -25.12 -29.31 -18.58
C LYS A 172 -26.59 -29.03 -18.88
N ALA A 173 -27.00 -29.19 -20.14
CA ALA A 173 -28.38 -28.98 -20.57
C ALA A 173 -29.34 -29.96 -19.88
N ALA A 174 -28.96 -31.24 -19.78
CA ALA A 174 -29.73 -32.26 -19.09
C ALA A 174 -29.84 -31.98 -17.58
N TYR A 175 -28.75 -31.62 -16.91
CA TYR A 175 -28.77 -31.27 -15.48
C TYR A 175 -29.77 -30.14 -15.19
N LYS A 176 -29.78 -29.07 -16.01
CA LYS A 176 -30.75 -27.98 -15.86
C LYS A 176 -32.20 -28.42 -16.09
N GLN A 177 -32.45 -29.34 -17.02
CA GLN A 177 -33.80 -29.92 -17.23
C GLN A 177 -34.24 -30.77 -16.03
N ILE A 178 -33.33 -31.59 -15.49
CA ILE A 178 -33.57 -32.49 -14.36
C ILE A 178 -33.81 -31.68 -13.07
N GLN A 179 -33.03 -30.62 -12.83
CA GLN A 179 -33.25 -29.71 -11.70
C GLN A 179 -34.61 -28.99 -11.81
N ASN A 180 -34.93 -28.41 -12.97
CA ASN A 180 -36.24 -27.77 -13.21
C ASN A 180 -37.42 -28.74 -12.97
N ALA A 181 -37.26 -30.03 -13.32
CA ALA A 181 -38.26 -31.06 -13.08
C ALA A 181 -38.35 -31.47 -11.59
N PHE A 182 -37.23 -31.48 -10.88
CA PHE A 182 -37.18 -31.74 -9.44
C PHE A 182 -37.79 -30.60 -8.62
N ASP A 183 -37.47 -29.35 -8.93
CA ASP A 183 -38.03 -28.17 -8.25
C ASP A 183 -39.54 -28.07 -8.48
N ALA A 184 -39.98 -28.35 -9.72
CA ALA A 184 -41.40 -28.43 -10.05
C ALA A 184 -42.11 -29.59 -9.32
N PHE A 185 -41.48 -30.77 -9.22
CA PHE A 185 -42.00 -31.89 -8.44
C PHE A 185 -42.10 -31.55 -6.95
N GLU A 186 -41.09 -30.91 -6.36
CA GLU A 186 -41.10 -30.58 -4.93
C GLU A 186 -42.14 -29.50 -4.58
N SER A 187 -42.52 -28.65 -5.55
CA SER A 187 -43.60 -27.67 -5.38
C SER A 187 -45.02 -28.28 -5.29
N LEU A 188 -45.20 -29.55 -5.64
CA LEU A 188 -46.48 -30.28 -5.55
C LEU A 188 -46.84 -30.67 -4.11
N ASP A 189 -48.14 -30.76 -3.80
CA ASP A 189 -48.63 -31.26 -2.52
C ASP A 189 -48.55 -32.81 -2.40
N ASP A 190 -48.70 -33.36 -1.18
CA ASP A 190 -48.63 -34.81 -0.91
C ASP A 190 -49.61 -35.64 -1.76
N SER A 191 -50.76 -35.08 -2.13
CA SER A 191 -51.79 -35.76 -2.94
C SER A 191 -51.46 -35.73 -4.43
N GLN A 192 -50.84 -34.65 -4.91
CA GLN A 192 -50.29 -34.54 -6.27
C GLN A 192 -49.04 -35.42 -6.43
N LYS A 193 -48.10 -35.40 -5.48
CA LYS A 193 -46.91 -36.28 -5.47
C LYS A 193 -47.30 -37.76 -5.48
N ALA A 194 -48.38 -38.14 -4.80
CA ALA A 194 -48.92 -39.50 -4.83
C ALA A 194 -49.47 -39.95 -6.21
N MET A 195 -49.72 -39.04 -7.14
CA MET A 195 -50.09 -39.37 -8.53
C MET A 195 -48.89 -39.77 -9.40
N LEU A 196 -47.66 -39.48 -8.96
CA LEU A 196 -46.41 -39.68 -9.71
C LEU A 196 -45.52 -40.75 -9.03
N PRO A 197 -45.97 -42.01 -8.90
CA PRO A 197 -45.28 -43.03 -8.11
C PRO A 197 -43.91 -43.39 -8.68
N GLY A 198 -42.84 -43.04 -7.95
CA GLY A 198 -41.45 -43.29 -8.35
C GLY A 198 -40.75 -42.09 -8.98
N ALA A 199 -41.44 -40.97 -9.23
CA ALA A 199 -40.84 -39.74 -9.74
C ALA A 199 -39.71 -39.21 -8.84
N GLU A 200 -39.95 -39.18 -7.52
CA GLU A 200 -38.97 -38.77 -6.52
C GLU A 200 -37.68 -39.61 -6.58
N GLU A 201 -37.81 -40.94 -6.70
CA GLU A 201 -36.68 -41.88 -6.76
C GLU A 201 -35.91 -41.74 -8.09
N GLN A 202 -36.62 -41.58 -9.22
CA GLN A 202 -36.03 -41.37 -10.54
C GLN A 202 -35.28 -40.03 -10.62
N LEU A 203 -35.87 -38.93 -10.13
CA LEU A 203 -35.23 -37.62 -10.12
C LEU A 203 -33.99 -37.62 -9.23
N LYS A 204 -34.05 -38.31 -8.07
CA LYS A 204 -32.90 -38.49 -7.18
C LYS A 204 -31.80 -39.35 -7.82
N GLU A 205 -32.12 -40.45 -8.49
CA GLU A 205 -31.13 -41.28 -9.22
C GLU A 205 -30.42 -40.46 -10.32
N LEU A 206 -31.16 -39.61 -11.05
CA LEU A 206 -30.61 -38.75 -12.08
C LEU A 206 -29.75 -37.60 -11.52
N LEU A 207 -30.12 -37.00 -10.38
CA LEU A 207 -29.33 -35.98 -9.69
C LEU A 207 -28.08 -36.56 -9.00
N GLU A 208 -28.20 -37.76 -8.40
CA GLU A 208 -27.08 -38.45 -7.75
C GLU A 208 -25.98 -38.81 -8.75
N TYR A 209 -26.34 -39.12 -10.01
CA TYR A 209 -25.36 -39.29 -11.09
C TYR A 209 -24.45 -38.07 -11.26
N PHE A 210 -24.99 -36.85 -11.29
CA PHE A 210 -24.17 -35.64 -11.47
C PHE A 210 -23.28 -35.33 -10.27
N THR A 211 -23.72 -35.61 -9.05
CA THR A 211 -22.86 -35.51 -7.85
C THR A 211 -21.76 -36.56 -7.84
N THR A 212 -21.95 -37.74 -8.46
CA THR A 212 -20.84 -38.70 -8.70
C THR A 212 -19.90 -38.32 -9.85
N LEU A 213 -20.31 -37.41 -10.74
CA LEU A 213 -19.56 -37.03 -11.95
C LEU A 213 -18.55 -35.90 -11.72
N ILE A 214 -18.56 -35.27 -10.54
CA ILE A 214 -17.86 -34.02 -10.24
C ILE A 214 -18.21 -32.92 -11.26
N MET A 215 -19.51 -32.76 -11.54
CA MET A 215 -19.97 -31.44 -11.99
C MET A 215 -20.06 -30.54 -10.76
N PRO A 216 -19.59 -29.27 -10.82
CA PRO A 216 -19.91 -28.32 -9.76
C PRO A 216 -21.42 -28.17 -9.64
N LEU A 217 -21.92 -28.31 -8.42
CA LEU A 217 -23.15 -27.62 -8.03
C LEU A 217 -22.86 -26.12 -8.18
N SER A 218 -23.72 -25.40 -8.89
CA SER A 218 -23.61 -23.95 -9.02
C SER A 218 -23.65 -23.30 -7.64
N ALA A 219 -22.81 -22.27 -7.43
CA ALA A 219 -22.84 -21.43 -6.24
C ALA A 219 -24.28 -21.02 -5.87
N THR A 220 -24.65 -21.18 -4.60
CA THR A 220 -25.91 -20.65 -4.08
C THR A 220 -25.82 -19.13 -3.90
N ASP A 221 -26.94 -18.44 -3.71
CA ASP A 221 -26.91 -17.00 -3.41
C ASP A 221 -26.15 -16.69 -2.10
N GLU A 222 -26.09 -17.65 -1.16
CA GLU A 222 -25.23 -17.55 0.04
C GLU A 222 -23.74 -17.68 -0.32
N ASP A 223 -23.37 -18.57 -1.25
CA ASP A 223 -21.98 -18.69 -1.72
C ASP A 223 -21.53 -17.43 -2.48
N ILE A 224 -22.39 -16.89 -3.35
CA ILE A 224 -22.15 -15.65 -4.09
C ILE A 224 -21.97 -14.47 -3.12
N GLY A 225 -22.87 -14.34 -2.13
CA GLY A 225 -22.75 -13.31 -1.09
C GLY A 225 -21.47 -13.43 -0.28
N ARG A 226 -21.14 -14.63 0.24
CA ARG A 226 -19.91 -14.85 1.02
C ARG A 226 -18.65 -14.62 0.19
N ALA A 227 -18.65 -14.96 -1.10
CA ALA A 227 -17.53 -14.69 -2.01
C ALA A 227 -17.33 -13.20 -2.26
N ARG A 228 -18.42 -12.45 -2.51
CA ARG A 228 -18.40 -11.00 -2.68
C ARG A 228 -17.84 -10.29 -1.45
N ASP A 229 -18.34 -10.68 -0.27
CA ASP A 229 -17.93 -10.10 1.00
C ASP A 229 -16.43 -10.39 1.27
N ALA A 230 -15.96 -11.61 0.98
CA ALA A 230 -14.54 -11.98 1.11
C ALA A 230 -13.62 -11.27 0.09
N MET A 231 -14.06 -11.11 -1.17
CA MET A 231 -13.34 -10.30 -2.17
C MET A 231 -13.22 -8.83 -1.71
N THR A 232 -14.27 -8.28 -1.10
CA THR A 232 -14.27 -6.93 -0.53
C THR A 232 -13.27 -6.82 0.62
N GLU A 233 -13.24 -7.79 1.55
CA GLU A 233 -12.27 -7.81 2.67
C GLU A 233 -10.82 -7.86 2.16
N ALA A 234 -10.52 -8.72 1.18
CA ALA A 234 -9.20 -8.82 0.57
C ALA A 234 -8.76 -7.51 -0.11
N MET A 235 -9.67 -6.79 -0.77
CA MET A 235 -9.39 -5.47 -1.37
C MET A 235 -9.20 -4.36 -0.32
N VAL A 236 -9.94 -4.39 0.79
CA VAL A 236 -9.70 -3.50 1.96
C VAL A 236 -8.32 -3.78 2.58
N ASN A 237 -7.93 -5.05 2.64
CA ASN A 237 -6.62 -5.48 3.11
C ASN A 237 -5.47 -5.22 2.10
N TRP A 238 -5.74 -4.80 0.87
CA TRP A 238 -4.77 -4.68 -0.24
C TRP A 238 -4.04 -5.99 -0.56
N GLU A 239 -4.73 -7.12 -0.45
CA GLU A 239 -4.21 -8.44 -0.81
C GLU A 239 -4.11 -8.55 -2.35
N SER A 240 -3.02 -9.12 -2.88
CA SER A 240 -2.83 -9.19 -4.34
C SER A 240 -3.67 -10.28 -5.02
N GLU A 241 -4.18 -11.24 -4.26
CA GLU A 241 -4.99 -12.35 -4.73
C GLU A 241 -5.82 -12.98 -3.60
N ILE A 242 -6.96 -13.58 -3.95
CA ILE A 242 -7.83 -14.33 -3.03
C ILE A 242 -8.19 -15.71 -3.61
N ASP A 243 -8.17 -16.74 -2.77
CA ASP A 243 -8.65 -18.09 -3.09
C ASP A 243 -10.20 -18.11 -3.07
N LEU A 244 -10.79 -18.47 -4.21
CA LEU A 244 -12.23 -18.58 -4.41
C LEU A 244 -12.69 -20.03 -4.67
N SER A 245 -11.78 -21.01 -4.62
CA SER A 245 -12.07 -22.42 -4.91
C SER A 245 -13.16 -23.02 -4.01
N GLY A 246 -13.28 -22.52 -2.78
CA GLY A 246 -14.27 -22.96 -1.79
C GLY A 246 -15.72 -22.52 -2.05
N TYR A 247 -15.97 -21.60 -3.00
CA TYR A 247 -17.30 -20.99 -3.21
C TYR A 247 -18.06 -21.53 -4.44
N ASN A 248 -17.46 -22.46 -5.22
CA ASN A 248 -18.07 -23.07 -6.42
C ASN A 248 -18.56 -22.08 -7.50
N LEU A 249 -18.00 -20.87 -7.56
CA LEU A 249 -18.42 -19.80 -8.48
C LEU A 249 -18.14 -20.18 -9.95
N THR A 250 -19.05 -19.80 -10.84
CA THR A 250 -18.86 -19.84 -12.29
C THR A 250 -18.50 -18.47 -12.85
N GLU A 251 -18.12 -18.40 -14.13
CA GLU A 251 -17.96 -17.14 -14.86
C GLU A 251 -19.23 -16.25 -14.82
N GLU A 252 -20.43 -16.85 -14.84
CA GLU A 252 -21.69 -16.09 -14.76
C GLU A 252 -21.95 -15.51 -13.36
N ASP A 253 -21.28 -16.04 -12.32
CA ASP A 253 -21.37 -15.52 -10.96
C ASP A 253 -20.36 -14.38 -10.75
N MET A 254 -19.15 -14.49 -11.32
CA MET A 254 -18.20 -13.36 -11.36
C MET A 254 -18.77 -12.15 -12.09
N LYS A 255 -19.60 -12.35 -13.12
CA LYS A 255 -20.32 -11.27 -13.84
C LYS A 255 -21.36 -10.54 -12.98
N LYS A 256 -21.79 -11.12 -11.86
CA LYS A 256 -22.64 -10.46 -10.84
C LYS A 256 -21.75 -9.76 -9.79
N ILE A 257 -20.77 -10.50 -9.26
CA ILE A 257 -19.93 -10.07 -8.13
C ILE A 257 -19.03 -8.87 -8.51
N CYS A 258 -18.34 -8.91 -9.64
CA CYS A 258 -17.30 -7.91 -9.95
C CYS A 258 -17.84 -6.48 -10.14
N PRO A 259 -18.98 -6.24 -10.80
CA PRO A 259 -19.59 -4.91 -10.82
C PRO A 259 -19.89 -4.39 -9.42
N GLU A 260 -20.58 -5.18 -8.56
CA GLU A 260 -20.89 -4.80 -7.17
C GLU A 260 -19.64 -4.46 -6.34
N VAL A 261 -18.55 -5.22 -6.50
CA VAL A 261 -17.33 -5.06 -5.68
C VAL A 261 -16.40 -3.97 -6.21
N ILE A 262 -16.33 -3.74 -7.52
CA ILE A 262 -15.24 -2.97 -8.16
C ILE A 262 -15.74 -1.76 -8.95
N GLU A 263 -16.79 -1.90 -9.77
CA GLU A 263 -17.28 -0.79 -10.62
C GLU A 263 -18.24 0.15 -9.88
N ASP A 264 -19.05 -0.44 -9.00
CA ASP A 264 -20.17 0.18 -8.31
C ASP A 264 -19.92 0.37 -6.80
N ASN A 265 -18.70 0.06 -6.32
CA ASN A 265 -18.26 0.27 -4.95
C ASN A 265 -17.49 1.59 -4.82
N PRO A 266 -18.03 2.62 -4.14
CA PRO A 266 -17.37 3.91 -4.02
C PRO A 266 -16.11 3.86 -3.12
N ASP A 267 -16.07 2.94 -2.15
CA ASP A 267 -15.01 2.88 -1.13
C ASP A 267 -13.76 2.13 -1.62
N LEU A 268 -13.86 1.36 -2.70
CA LEU A 268 -12.76 0.63 -3.35
C LEU A 268 -12.19 1.34 -4.59
N PHE A 269 -12.29 2.67 -4.63
CA PHE A 269 -11.81 3.57 -5.69
C PHE A 269 -10.36 3.37 -6.17
N TYR A 270 -9.55 2.65 -5.40
CA TYR A 270 -8.13 2.38 -5.63
C TYR A 270 -7.86 1.03 -6.32
N VAL A 271 -8.90 0.22 -6.57
CA VAL A 271 -8.84 -1.00 -7.41
C VAL A 271 -9.00 -0.59 -8.89
N LEU A 272 -8.10 -1.04 -9.77
CA LEU A 272 -8.11 -0.72 -11.20
C LEU A 272 -8.63 -1.85 -12.08
N ASP A 273 -8.26 -3.09 -11.79
CA ASP A 273 -8.49 -4.25 -12.67
C ASP A 273 -8.42 -5.57 -11.86
N TYR A 274 -9.04 -6.63 -12.38
CA TYR A 274 -9.08 -7.95 -11.75
C TYR A 274 -8.95 -9.08 -12.78
N ILE A 275 -8.26 -10.16 -12.41
CA ILE A 275 -8.11 -11.34 -13.27
C ILE A 275 -8.40 -12.59 -12.44
N TYR A 276 -9.50 -13.28 -12.77
CA TYR A 276 -9.84 -14.58 -12.18
C TYR A 276 -9.38 -15.76 -13.03
N PHE A 277 -9.14 -16.89 -12.37
CA PHE A 277 -8.65 -18.12 -12.99
C PHE A 277 -9.59 -19.28 -12.67
N THR A 278 -10.07 -19.99 -13.69
CA THR A 278 -10.98 -21.14 -13.55
C THR A 278 -10.24 -22.47 -13.68
N GLU A 279 -10.70 -23.51 -12.98
CA GLU A 279 -10.18 -24.87 -13.13
C GLU A 279 -10.50 -25.44 -14.54
N PRO A 280 -9.51 -25.98 -15.27
CA PRO A 280 -9.73 -26.58 -16.58
C PRO A 280 -10.59 -27.85 -16.51
N GLY A 281 -11.82 -27.76 -17.01
CA GLY A 281 -12.74 -28.89 -17.13
C GLY A 281 -14.02 -28.70 -16.33
N THR A 282 -13.95 -28.10 -15.13
CA THR A 282 -15.14 -27.78 -14.32
C THR A 282 -15.65 -26.37 -14.57
N GLY A 283 -14.74 -25.41 -14.85
CA GLY A 283 -15.07 -23.99 -15.02
C GLY A 283 -15.23 -23.23 -13.70
N ILE A 284 -14.93 -23.85 -12.56
CA ILE A 284 -15.03 -23.24 -11.22
C ILE A 284 -13.90 -22.22 -11.04
N VAL A 285 -14.23 -21.01 -10.59
CA VAL A 285 -13.23 -19.99 -10.23
C VAL A 285 -12.40 -20.47 -9.03
N GLN A 286 -11.08 -20.48 -9.17
CA GLN A 286 -10.14 -20.93 -8.15
C GLN A 286 -9.50 -19.76 -7.39
N ASN A 287 -9.21 -18.67 -8.10
CA ASN A 287 -8.46 -17.54 -7.56
C ASN A 287 -8.82 -16.27 -8.34
N CYS A 288 -8.94 -15.13 -7.67
CA CYS A 288 -9.00 -13.81 -8.29
C CYS A 288 -7.82 -12.93 -7.84
N LYS A 289 -7.09 -12.36 -8.81
CA LYS A 289 -5.99 -11.42 -8.59
C LYS A 289 -6.47 -9.98 -8.78
N PHE A 290 -5.92 -9.06 -8.00
CA PHE A 290 -6.30 -7.65 -8.01
C PHE A 290 -5.13 -6.74 -8.42
N THR A 291 -5.43 -5.73 -9.23
CA THR A 291 -4.49 -4.67 -9.62
C THR A 291 -4.94 -3.37 -8.98
N TYR A 292 -4.08 -2.77 -8.15
CA TYR A 292 -4.34 -1.50 -7.48
C TYR A 292 -3.68 -0.33 -8.21
N SER A 293 -4.23 0.88 -8.08
CA SER A 293 -3.56 2.08 -8.60
C SER A 293 -2.32 2.40 -7.77
N SER A 294 -1.27 2.87 -8.45
CA SER A 294 -0.07 3.43 -7.81
C SER A 294 -0.21 4.93 -7.51
N GLU A 295 -1.37 5.51 -7.79
CA GLU A 295 -1.71 6.92 -7.54
C GLU A 295 -2.37 7.12 -6.18
N TYR A 296 -2.92 6.05 -5.60
CA TYR A 296 -3.58 6.04 -4.30
C TYR A 296 -2.84 5.13 -3.32
N ASP A 297 -2.97 5.39 -2.02
CA ASP A 297 -2.50 4.50 -0.96
C ASP A 297 -3.45 4.51 0.26
N ARG A 298 -3.01 3.98 1.40
CA ARG A 298 -3.84 3.95 2.62
C ARG A 298 -4.09 5.34 3.24
N SER A 299 -3.29 6.36 2.91
CA SER A 299 -3.57 7.75 3.28
C SER A 299 -4.70 8.32 2.41
N SER A 300 -4.75 7.98 1.11
CA SER A 300 -5.87 8.33 0.23
C SER A 300 -7.22 7.82 0.76
N VAL A 301 -7.25 6.61 1.34
CA VAL A 301 -8.47 6.08 1.98
C VAL A 301 -8.89 6.91 3.21
N ALA A 302 -7.93 7.44 3.97
CA ALA A 302 -8.21 8.32 5.09
C ALA A 302 -8.65 9.73 4.64
N GLU A 303 -8.08 10.26 3.56
CA GLU A 303 -8.50 11.54 2.95
C GLU A 303 -9.93 11.46 2.39
N TYR A 304 -10.27 10.36 1.71
CA TYR A 304 -11.63 10.06 1.25
C TYR A 304 -12.65 9.98 2.40
N MET A 305 -12.35 9.22 3.45
CA MET A 305 -13.20 9.13 4.64
C MET A 305 -13.34 10.49 5.34
N ALA A 306 -12.28 11.30 5.40
CA ALA A 306 -12.32 12.65 5.95
C ALA A 306 -13.15 13.63 5.08
N ALA A 307 -13.11 13.50 3.75
CA ALA A 307 -13.95 14.29 2.85
C ALA A 307 -15.45 13.93 3.00
N ILE A 308 -15.75 12.64 3.16
CA ILE A 308 -17.08 12.15 3.51
C ILE A 308 -17.55 12.68 4.87
N ASP A 309 -16.70 12.66 5.90
CA ASP A 309 -17.02 13.22 7.22
C ASP A 309 -17.18 14.75 7.20
N LYS A 310 -16.38 15.48 6.40
CA LYS A 310 -16.57 16.92 6.15
C LYS A 310 -17.97 17.16 5.56
N ALA A 311 -18.26 16.55 4.41
CA ALA A 311 -19.53 16.71 3.70
C ALA A 311 -20.73 16.43 4.62
N PHE A 312 -20.69 15.31 5.33
CA PHE A 312 -21.75 14.91 6.24
C PHE A 312 -21.90 15.87 7.44
N SER A 313 -20.80 16.28 8.07
CA SER A 313 -20.83 17.16 9.25
C SER A 313 -21.16 18.63 8.95
N GLU A 314 -20.99 19.09 7.71
CA GLU A 314 -21.38 20.45 7.31
C GLU A 314 -22.86 20.59 6.99
N VAL A 315 -23.54 19.54 6.52
CA VAL A 315 -24.94 19.62 6.03
C VAL A 315 -25.95 18.66 6.66
N ILE A 316 -25.54 17.65 7.44
CA ILE A 316 -26.47 16.74 8.14
C ILE A 316 -26.55 17.08 9.63
N GLU A 317 -27.78 17.29 10.09
CA GLU A 317 -28.12 17.51 11.50
C GLU A 317 -28.93 16.35 12.08
N ASN A 318 -28.90 16.24 13.42
CA ASN A 318 -29.83 15.37 14.14
C ASN A 318 -31.29 15.78 13.86
N ASN A 319 -32.14 14.79 13.56
CA ASN A 319 -33.58 14.93 13.27
C ASN A 319 -33.97 15.48 11.87
N MET A 320 -33.08 15.41 10.88
CA MET A 320 -33.49 15.55 9.47
C MET A 320 -34.30 14.33 8.99
N THR A 321 -35.30 14.55 8.13
CA THR A 321 -35.96 13.48 7.36
C THR A 321 -35.05 13.00 6.22
N ASP A 322 -35.31 11.80 5.67
CA ASP A 322 -34.49 11.28 4.57
C ASP A 322 -34.59 12.11 3.29
N GLU A 323 -35.74 12.76 3.03
CA GLU A 323 -35.89 13.83 2.01
C GLU A 323 -34.89 14.97 2.28
N GLN A 324 -34.86 15.50 3.51
CA GLN A 324 -33.97 16.61 3.89
C GLN A 324 -32.48 16.22 3.83
N LYS A 325 -32.11 14.99 4.22
CA LYS A 325 -30.74 14.48 4.09
C LYS A 325 -30.33 14.36 2.62
N ALA A 326 -31.20 13.74 1.79
CA ALA A 326 -30.93 13.55 0.36
C ALA A 326 -30.71 14.89 -0.35
N THR A 327 -31.60 15.88 -0.14
CA THR A 327 -31.43 17.23 -0.69
C THR A 327 -30.16 17.91 -0.19
N ALA A 328 -29.85 17.82 1.11
CA ALA A 328 -28.67 18.47 1.67
C ALA A 328 -27.35 17.90 1.10
N LEU A 329 -27.27 16.58 0.91
CA LEU A 329 -26.08 15.89 0.35
C LEU A 329 -25.97 16.08 -1.16
N HIS A 330 -27.10 16.06 -1.87
CA HIS A 330 -27.20 16.41 -3.28
C HIS A 330 -26.64 17.83 -3.53
N ASP A 331 -27.16 18.81 -2.79
CA ASP A 331 -26.81 20.22 -2.97
C ASP A 331 -25.38 20.51 -2.53
N TYR A 332 -24.89 19.86 -1.46
CA TYR A 332 -23.46 19.92 -1.10
C TYR A 332 -22.59 19.43 -2.26
N LEU A 333 -22.86 18.24 -2.80
CA LEU A 333 -21.99 17.63 -3.81
C LEU A 333 -22.00 18.44 -5.11
N VAL A 334 -23.16 18.89 -5.58
CA VAL A 334 -23.27 19.74 -6.78
C VAL A 334 -22.59 21.12 -6.60
N GLN A 335 -22.56 21.70 -5.39
CA GLN A 335 -21.82 22.94 -5.15
C GLN A 335 -20.30 22.79 -5.12
N HIS A 336 -19.78 21.59 -4.79
CA HIS A 336 -18.34 21.35 -4.59
C HIS A 336 -17.67 20.56 -5.74
N MET A 337 -18.41 20.20 -6.78
CA MET A 337 -17.89 19.46 -7.94
C MET A 337 -17.82 20.29 -9.23
N VAL A 338 -17.00 19.82 -10.17
CA VAL A 338 -16.93 20.30 -11.56
C VAL A 338 -16.90 19.11 -12.52
N TYR A 339 -17.76 19.14 -13.53
CA TYR A 339 -17.90 18.05 -14.50
C TYR A 339 -16.80 18.11 -15.59
N ASP A 340 -15.95 17.10 -15.66
CA ASP A 340 -14.86 17.07 -16.65
C ASP A 340 -15.30 16.52 -18.02
N GLN A 341 -15.86 17.40 -18.84
CA GLN A 341 -16.13 17.12 -20.25
C GLN A 341 -14.87 16.77 -21.08
N ASN A 342 -13.66 17.07 -20.58
CA ASN A 342 -12.41 16.80 -21.29
C ASN A 342 -11.88 15.38 -21.05
N ALA A 343 -12.52 14.58 -20.19
CA ALA A 343 -12.19 13.17 -19.94
C ALA A 343 -12.18 12.30 -21.22
N ASN A 344 -12.85 12.73 -22.29
CA ASN A 344 -12.77 12.08 -23.62
C ASN A 344 -11.37 12.14 -24.27
N ASN A 345 -10.48 13.03 -23.80
CA ASN A 345 -9.12 13.20 -24.32
C ASN A 345 -8.01 12.60 -23.43
N ASN A 346 -8.34 12.13 -22.21
CA ASN A 346 -7.38 11.53 -21.28
C ASN A 346 -7.88 10.14 -20.88
N LEU A 347 -7.19 9.08 -21.28
CA LEU A 347 -7.61 7.68 -21.08
C LEU A 347 -7.39 7.16 -19.64
N GLY A 348 -7.34 8.07 -18.67
CA GLY A 348 -7.14 7.78 -17.25
C GLY A 348 -8.42 7.33 -16.56
N ILE A 349 -8.28 6.37 -15.64
CA ILE A 349 -9.34 5.97 -14.70
C ILE A 349 -9.57 7.07 -13.63
N GLU A 350 -8.54 7.92 -13.44
CA GLU A 350 -8.35 9.17 -12.69
C GLU A 350 -9.55 10.11 -12.40
N LYS A 351 -10.77 9.89 -12.92
CA LYS A 351 -11.96 10.78 -12.73
C LYS A 351 -13.32 10.07 -12.71
N ARG A 352 -13.33 8.74 -12.55
CA ARG A 352 -14.56 7.91 -12.59
C ARG A 352 -15.00 7.37 -11.23
N ASN A 353 -14.23 7.61 -10.18
CA ASN A 353 -14.43 7.08 -8.83
C ASN A 353 -14.95 8.15 -7.84
N ALA A 354 -15.27 7.73 -6.61
CA ALA A 354 -15.77 8.63 -5.56
C ALA A 354 -14.68 9.50 -4.91
N TYR A 355 -13.41 9.05 -4.89
CA TYR A 355 -12.29 9.83 -4.34
C TYR A 355 -12.12 11.16 -5.07
N GLU A 356 -12.05 11.13 -6.40
CA GLU A 356 -11.84 12.31 -7.23
C GLU A 356 -12.99 13.32 -7.09
N ALA A 357 -14.20 12.79 -6.95
CA ALA A 357 -15.39 13.58 -6.74
C ALA A 357 -15.45 14.28 -5.36
N LEU A 358 -15.10 13.57 -4.28
CA LEU A 358 -15.22 14.08 -2.90
C LEU A 358 -13.97 14.80 -2.37
N VAL A 359 -12.78 14.38 -2.80
CA VAL A 359 -11.48 14.95 -2.36
C VAL A 359 -11.01 16.04 -3.34
N ASN A 360 -11.03 15.76 -4.65
CA ASN A 360 -10.52 16.68 -5.67
C ASN A 360 -11.60 17.57 -6.32
N GLY A 361 -12.89 17.36 -6.00
CA GLY A 361 -14.00 18.18 -6.51
C GLY A 361 -14.22 18.06 -8.01
N ILE A 362 -13.88 16.92 -8.63
CA ILE A 362 -13.91 16.75 -10.09
C ILE A 362 -14.33 15.34 -10.49
N GLY A 363 -15.13 15.21 -11.56
CA GLY A 363 -15.49 13.89 -12.06
C GLY A 363 -16.28 13.89 -13.36
N VAL A 364 -16.55 12.70 -13.87
CA VAL A 364 -17.64 12.44 -14.84
C VAL A 364 -18.83 11.77 -14.12
N CYS A 365 -19.91 11.46 -14.84
CA CYS A 365 -21.16 10.96 -14.28
C CYS A 365 -21.02 9.81 -13.26
N GLN A 366 -20.11 8.86 -13.49
CA GLN A 366 -19.81 7.77 -12.55
C GLN A 366 -19.24 8.27 -11.21
N GLY A 367 -18.36 9.29 -11.23
CA GLY A 367 -17.81 9.90 -10.02
C GLY A 367 -18.87 10.60 -9.17
N TYR A 368 -19.75 11.40 -9.79
CA TYR A 368 -20.91 12.01 -9.11
C TYR A 368 -21.82 10.93 -8.49
N THR A 369 -22.10 9.88 -9.27
CA THR A 369 -23.00 8.78 -8.87
C THR A 369 -22.47 8.00 -7.66
N LEU A 370 -21.18 7.64 -7.68
CA LEU A 370 -20.51 6.91 -6.61
C LEU A 370 -20.34 7.77 -5.35
N ALA A 371 -19.95 9.05 -5.51
CA ALA A 371 -19.84 9.97 -4.39
C ALA A 371 -21.19 10.22 -3.68
N TYR A 372 -22.28 10.40 -4.44
CA TYR A 372 -23.60 10.56 -3.85
C TYR A 372 -24.10 9.25 -3.19
N ALA A 373 -23.78 8.09 -3.76
CA ALA A 373 -24.07 6.80 -3.14
C ALA A 373 -23.33 6.62 -1.80
N ALA A 374 -22.03 6.97 -1.72
CA ALA A 374 -21.28 6.94 -0.45
C ALA A 374 -21.91 7.83 0.63
N LEU A 375 -22.32 9.05 0.26
CA LEU A 375 -22.99 9.99 1.16
C LEU A 375 -24.38 9.49 1.62
N LEU A 376 -25.18 8.89 0.73
CA LEU A 376 -26.49 8.32 1.05
C LEU A 376 -26.39 7.06 1.92
N ASN A 377 -25.44 6.16 1.63
CA ASN A 377 -25.15 4.99 2.45
C ASN A 377 -24.80 5.40 3.89
N LYS A 378 -23.95 6.42 4.06
CA LYS A 378 -23.64 7.02 5.38
C LYS A 378 -24.86 7.67 6.05
N ALA A 379 -25.80 8.21 5.28
CA ALA A 379 -27.06 8.76 5.76
C ALA A 379 -28.08 7.69 6.21
N GLY A 380 -27.82 6.41 5.91
CA GLY A 380 -28.76 5.30 6.12
C GLY A 380 -29.89 5.25 5.09
N ILE A 381 -29.68 5.80 3.90
CA ILE A 381 -30.66 5.85 2.81
C ILE A 381 -30.26 4.80 1.75
N GLU A 382 -31.18 3.89 1.43
CA GLU A 382 -30.96 2.91 0.37
C GLU A 382 -30.80 3.63 -1.00
N VAL A 383 -29.73 3.28 -1.72
CA VAL A 383 -29.32 3.85 -2.99
C VAL A 383 -28.89 2.73 -3.94
N ASP A 384 -29.16 2.90 -5.23
CA ASP A 384 -28.80 1.96 -6.29
C ASP A 384 -28.43 2.74 -7.58
N TYR A 385 -28.10 2.05 -8.66
CA TYR A 385 -27.46 2.62 -9.85
C TYR A 385 -28.29 2.43 -11.12
N CYS A 386 -28.68 3.55 -11.74
CA CYS A 386 -29.35 3.58 -13.02
C CYS A 386 -28.32 3.72 -14.15
N LYS A 387 -28.06 2.64 -14.89
CA LYS A 387 -27.10 2.60 -16.00
C LYS A 387 -27.80 2.71 -17.36
N SER A 388 -27.18 3.41 -18.31
CA SER A 388 -27.69 3.60 -19.67
C SER A 388 -26.61 3.43 -20.73
N LYS A 389 -26.64 2.30 -21.46
CA LYS A 389 -25.74 2.05 -22.59
C LYS A 389 -26.11 2.90 -23.82
N SER A 390 -27.37 3.31 -23.97
CA SER A 390 -27.83 4.18 -25.07
C SER A 390 -27.35 5.62 -24.92
N MET A 391 -27.29 6.14 -23.67
CA MET A 391 -26.82 7.49 -23.36
C MET A 391 -25.32 7.53 -23.04
N ASN A 392 -24.67 6.37 -22.80
CA ASN A 392 -23.34 6.27 -22.21
C ASN A 392 -23.27 7.04 -20.88
N HIS A 393 -24.23 6.78 -20.00
CA HIS A 393 -24.49 7.58 -18.80
C HIS A 393 -24.89 6.70 -17.60
N ILE A 394 -24.72 7.24 -16.39
CA ILE A 394 -25.06 6.60 -15.12
C ILE A 394 -25.50 7.67 -14.11
N TRP A 395 -26.51 7.35 -13.30
CA TRP A 395 -27.03 8.18 -12.21
C TRP A 395 -27.62 7.29 -11.10
N ASN A 396 -28.16 7.87 -10.03
CA ASN A 396 -28.65 7.11 -8.87
C ASN A 396 -30.16 6.83 -8.93
N TYR A 397 -30.55 5.69 -8.35
CA TYR A 397 -31.85 5.50 -7.73
C TYR A 397 -31.73 5.79 -6.23
N VAL A 398 -32.70 6.49 -5.64
CA VAL A 398 -32.75 6.85 -4.21
C VAL A 398 -34.08 6.40 -3.64
N LYS A 399 -34.05 5.68 -2.51
CA LYS A 399 -35.25 5.15 -1.87
C LYS A 399 -35.72 6.06 -0.74
N LEU A 400 -36.91 6.64 -0.85
CA LEU A 400 -37.51 7.47 0.19
C LEU A 400 -38.89 6.92 0.58
N ASN A 401 -39.14 6.74 1.88
CA ASN A 401 -40.38 6.18 2.43
C ASN A 401 -40.79 4.81 1.85
N GLY A 402 -39.82 4.04 1.32
CA GLY A 402 -40.03 2.73 0.69
C GLY A 402 -40.19 2.76 -0.84
N ASN A 403 -40.35 3.95 -1.44
CA ASN A 403 -40.45 4.13 -2.90
C ASN A 403 -39.10 4.51 -3.51
N TRP A 404 -38.80 4.03 -4.71
CA TRP A 404 -37.64 4.45 -5.49
C TRP A 404 -37.94 5.68 -6.35
N TYR A 405 -36.94 6.55 -6.52
CA TYR A 405 -36.94 7.71 -7.39
C TYR A 405 -35.57 7.85 -8.07
N HIS A 406 -35.50 8.35 -9.31
CA HIS A 406 -34.22 8.72 -9.91
C HIS A 406 -33.67 10.03 -9.29
N ALA A 407 -32.34 10.15 -9.21
CA ALA A 407 -31.65 11.42 -8.99
C ALA A 407 -30.40 11.50 -9.87
N ASP A 408 -30.30 12.56 -10.69
CA ASP A 408 -29.15 12.79 -11.58
C ASP A 408 -28.49 14.15 -11.31
N LEU A 409 -27.43 14.10 -10.50
CA LEU A 409 -26.62 15.25 -10.12
C LEU A 409 -25.81 15.80 -11.30
N THR A 410 -25.52 14.99 -12.33
CA THR A 410 -24.77 15.44 -13.52
C THR A 410 -25.60 16.44 -14.32
N TYR A 411 -26.89 16.17 -14.50
CA TYR A 411 -27.79 17.07 -15.22
C TYR A 411 -28.27 18.24 -14.35
N ASP A 412 -28.25 18.11 -13.03
CA ASP A 412 -28.55 19.21 -12.10
C ASP A 412 -27.35 20.15 -11.84
N ASP A 413 -26.11 19.73 -12.09
CA ASP A 413 -24.93 20.61 -12.22
C ASP A 413 -24.99 21.51 -13.48
N ALA A 414 -24.45 22.74 -13.42
CA ALA A 414 -24.32 23.64 -14.57
C ALA A 414 -23.12 23.30 -15.47
N THR A 415 -22.02 22.79 -14.90
CA THR A 415 -20.74 22.55 -15.58
C THR A 415 -20.83 21.46 -16.65
N SER A 416 -21.76 20.51 -16.51
CA SER A 416 -22.05 19.46 -17.49
C SER A 416 -22.46 20.00 -18.86
N ALA A 417 -23.00 21.23 -18.93
CA ALA A 417 -23.42 21.86 -20.17
C ALA A 417 -22.39 22.83 -20.79
N SER A 418 -21.44 23.39 -20.01
CA SER A 418 -20.61 24.52 -20.47
C SER A 418 -19.12 24.52 -20.06
N GLN A 419 -18.66 23.56 -19.22
CA GLN A 419 -17.36 23.56 -18.51
C GLN A 419 -17.11 24.74 -17.55
N THR A 420 -17.94 25.79 -17.56
CA THR A 420 -17.79 26.95 -16.68
C THR A 420 -18.45 26.69 -15.34
N GLY A 421 -17.65 26.50 -14.29
CA GLY A 421 -18.15 26.50 -12.91
C GLY A 421 -18.85 27.81 -12.58
N GLU A 422 -20.10 27.72 -12.12
CA GLU A 422 -20.79 28.79 -11.39
C GLU A 422 -20.80 28.44 -9.91
N THR A 423 -20.04 29.19 -9.10
CA THR A 423 -19.83 28.90 -7.68
C THR A 423 -21.15 28.95 -6.90
N GLY A 424 -21.52 27.81 -6.29
CA GLY A 424 -22.75 27.66 -5.52
C GLY A 424 -24.01 27.41 -6.37
N HIS A 425 -23.89 27.17 -7.67
CA HIS A 425 -25.02 26.84 -8.54
C HIS A 425 -25.50 25.40 -8.32
N VAL A 426 -26.81 25.21 -8.09
CA VAL A 426 -27.47 23.90 -8.02
C VAL A 426 -28.82 23.98 -8.73
N LYS A 427 -29.29 22.88 -9.33
CA LYS A 427 -30.68 22.69 -9.81
C LYS A 427 -31.31 21.49 -9.09
N HIS A 428 -32.62 21.30 -9.26
CA HIS A 428 -33.35 20.10 -8.82
C HIS A 428 -34.27 19.55 -9.92
N ASP A 429 -33.97 19.89 -11.17
CA ASP A 429 -34.77 19.51 -12.33
C ASP A 429 -34.72 17.99 -12.60
N TYR A 430 -33.70 17.26 -12.13
CA TYR A 430 -33.51 15.81 -12.28
C TYR A 430 -33.46 15.04 -10.95
N PHE A 431 -33.38 15.74 -9.82
CA PHE A 431 -33.50 15.22 -8.46
C PHE A 431 -34.91 14.68 -8.15
N LEU A 432 -35.01 13.45 -7.61
CA LEU A 432 -36.25 12.76 -7.21
C LEU A 432 -37.36 12.82 -8.27
N LEU A 433 -37.22 11.98 -9.30
CA LEU A 433 -38.20 11.81 -10.39
C LEU A 433 -38.73 10.37 -10.48
N SER A 434 -40.00 10.26 -10.89
CA SER A 434 -40.60 9.01 -11.37
C SER A 434 -40.03 8.57 -12.71
N ASP A 435 -40.23 7.29 -13.09
CA ASP A 435 -39.85 6.77 -14.41
C ASP A 435 -40.47 7.62 -15.53
N THR A 436 -41.72 8.06 -15.33
CA THR A 436 -42.47 8.85 -16.31
C THR A 436 -41.89 10.25 -16.46
N ALA A 437 -41.57 10.92 -15.36
CA ALA A 437 -40.98 12.25 -15.40
C ALA A 437 -39.54 12.24 -15.93
N MET A 438 -38.74 11.24 -15.56
CA MET A 438 -37.36 11.07 -16.05
C MET A 438 -37.36 10.75 -17.56
N SER A 439 -38.20 9.83 -18.03
CA SER A 439 -38.41 9.55 -19.46
C SER A 439 -38.84 10.80 -20.24
N SER A 440 -39.69 11.66 -19.67
CA SER A 440 -40.13 12.90 -20.32
C SER A 440 -39.01 13.92 -20.56
N LYS A 441 -37.87 13.75 -19.88
CA LYS A 441 -36.63 14.54 -20.03
C LYS A 441 -35.60 13.84 -20.94
N ASN A 442 -36.08 12.99 -21.86
CA ASN A 442 -35.29 12.20 -22.82
C ASN A 442 -34.27 11.24 -22.17
N HIS A 443 -34.44 10.88 -20.91
CA HIS A 443 -33.64 9.83 -20.29
C HIS A 443 -34.18 8.45 -20.67
N SER A 444 -33.28 7.48 -20.82
CA SER A 444 -33.58 6.08 -21.08
C SER A 444 -32.51 5.22 -20.44
N TRP A 445 -32.85 4.06 -19.90
CA TRP A 445 -31.95 3.21 -19.14
C TRP A 445 -32.06 1.74 -19.54
N ASP A 446 -31.06 0.96 -19.14
CA ASP A 446 -31.04 -0.48 -19.35
C ASP A 446 -32.08 -1.18 -18.47
N ALA A 447 -32.64 -2.30 -18.95
CA ALA A 447 -33.65 -3.06 -18.21
C ALA A 447 -33.08 -3.63 -16.89
N ASN A 448 -33.82 -3.42 -15.80
CA ASN A 448 -33.47 -3.79 -14.43
C ASN A 448 -34.78 -3.96 -13.61
N ASP A 449 -34.68 -4.45 -12.38
CA ASP A 449 -35.84 -4.78 -11.53
C ASP A 449 -36.35 -3.62 -10.65
N ILE A 450 -35.78 -2.41 -10.77
CA ILE A 450 -36.23 -1.19 -10.06
C ILE A 450 -37.29 -0.46 -10.90
N THR A 451 -38.24 0.19 -10.24
CA THR A 451 -39.33 0.95 -10.88
C THR A 451 -39.70 2.16 -10.01
N CYS A 452 -39.50 3.36 -10.53
CA CYS A 452 -39.84 4.62 -9.86
C CYS A 452 -41.28 5.04 -10.17
N ALA A 453 -42.25 4.23 -9.69
CA ALA A 453 -43.67 4.42 -10.00
C ALA A 453 -44.36 5.59 -9.25
N ASP A 454 -43.76 6.07 -8.16
CA ASP A 454 -44.34 7.15 -7.34
C ASP A 454 -44.01 8.53 -7.92
N THR A 455 -45.02 9.39 -8.03
CA THR A 455 -44.93 10.70 -8.72
C THR A 455 -44.87 11.90 -7.76
N SER A 456 -44.76 11.65 -6.44
CA SER A 456 -44.87 12.69 -5.41
C SER A 456 -43.82 13.80 -5.54
N TYR A 457 -42.63 13.49 -6.05
CA TYR A 457 -41.53 14.45 -6.18
C TYR A 457 -41.39 15.11 -7.56
N ASP A 458 -42.12 14.65 -8.58
CA ASP A 458 -42.03 15.12 -9.98
C ASP A 458 -42.25 16.63 -10.11
N ASN A 459 -43.20 17.15 -9.32
CA ASN A 459 -43.56 18.58 -9.26
C ASN A 459 -43.37 19.14 -7.84
N SER A 460 -42.41 18.60 -7.08
CA SER A 460 -42.17 18.99 -5.69
C SER A 460 -41.74 20.44 -5.49
N TRP A 461 -41.79 20.88 -4.23
CA TRP A 461 -41.44 22.22 -3.81
C TRP A 461 -39.99 22.60 -4.17
N HIS A 462 -39.04 21.65 -4.13
CA HIS A 462 -37.64 21.84 -4.58
C HIS A 462 -37.53 22.48 -5.98
N LYS A 463 -38.37 22.03 -6.91
CA LYS A 463 -38.35 22.45 -8.33
C LYS A 463 -39.07 23.78 -8.60
N THR A 464 -39.89 24.23 -7.65
CA THR A 464 -40.99 25.19 -7.91
C THR A 464 -41.06 26.37 -6.95
N ALA A 465 -40.51 26.25 -5.73
CA ALA A 465 -40.49 27.32 -4.74
C ALA A 465 -39.15 28.11 -4.70
N PRO A 466 -37.96 27.51 -4.81
CA PRO A 466 -36.68 28.22 -4.82
C PRO A 466 -36.38 29.07 -6.07
N ILE A 467 -35.29 29.84 -5.97
CA ILE A 467 -34.40 30.14 -7.10
C ILE A 467 -33.91 28.79 -7.66
N LYS A 468 -34.28 28.46 -8.91
CA LYS A 468 -33.91 27.20 -9.61
C LYS A 468 -32.40 26.95 -9.75
N GLU A 469 -31.61 27.99 -9.51
CA GLU A 469 -30.18 28.08 -9.71
C GLU A 469 -29.42 28.21 -8.36
N SER A 470 -29.97 27.68 -7.27
CA SER A 470 -29.48 27.84 -5.89
C SER A 470 -29.82 26.64 -5.02
N ALA A 471 -28.90 26.30 -4.11
CA ALA A 471 -29.09 25.25 -3.11
C ALA A 471 -30.20 25.55 -2.08
N ILE A 472 -30.59 24.48 -1.38
CA ILE A 472 -31.60 24.38 -0.32
C ILE A 472 -30.94 23.70 0.90
N TYR A 473 -30.98 24.33 2.07
CA TYR A 473 -30.36 23.77 3.29
C TYR A 473 -31.36 23.58 4.42
N THR A 474 -31.29 22.44 5.10
CA THR A 474 -32.06 22.20 6.32
C THR A 474 -31.23 22.57 7.54
N VAL A 475 -31.77 23.43 8.41
CA VAL A 475 -31.13 23.87 9.66
C VAL A 475 -32.18 23.92 10.78
N ASN A 476 -31.90 23.25 11.89
CA ASN A 476 -32.83 22.96 12.98
C ASN A 476 -34.17 22.40 12.47
N GLY A 477 -34.09 21.38 11.59
CA GLY A 477 -35.25 20.65 11.01
C GLY A 477 -36.16 21.47 10.09
N SER A 478 -35.81 22.72 9.78
CA SER A 478 -36.52 23.59 8.84
C SER A 478 -35.66 23.81 7.60
N SER A 479 -36.25 23.79 6.40
CA SER A 479 -35.50 23.98 5.15
C SER A 479 -35.53 25.45 4.72
N TYR A 480 -34.39 25.97 4.26
CA TYR A 480 -34.19 27.36 3.85
C TYR A 480 -33.74 27.44 2.40
N TYR A 481 -34.31 28.40 1.69
CA TYR A 481 -34.02 28.67 0.28
C TYR A 481 -34.35 30.12 -0.06
N LEU A 482 -33.86 30.57 -1.21
CA LEU A 482 -34.10 31.93 -1.69
C LEU A 482 -35.29 31.96 -2.65
N LYS A 483 -36.02 33.08 -2.70
CA LYS A 483 -36.99 33.40 -3.75
C LYS A 483 -36.60 34.66 -4.51
N LYS A 484 -36.88 34.70 -5.82
CA LYS A 484 -36.68 35.88 -6.68
C LYS A 484 -37.73 36.95 -6.31
N GLU A 485 -37.29 38.12 -5.83
CA GLU A 485 -38.18 39.28 -5.72
C GLU A 485 -38.33 39.92 -7.10
N THR A 486 -39.56 40.08 -7.57
CA THR A 486 -39.84 40.53 -8.94
C THR A 486 -40.51 41.90 -8.99
N VAL A 487 -40.48 42.54 -10.16
CA VAL A 487 -41.10 43.85 -10.40
C VAL A 487 -42.60 43.70 -10.57
N VAL A 488 -43.37 44.60 -9.95
CA VAL A 488 -44.84 44.59 -10.04
C VAL A 488 -45.27 44.76 -11.50
N ASN A 489 -46.03 43.79 -12.02
CA ASN A 489 -46.44 43.62 -13.43
C ASN A 489 -45.35 43.15 -14.42
N ASN A 490 -44.16 42.74 -13.96
CA ASN A 490 -43.20 41.99 -14.79
C ASN A 490 -42.45 40.95 -13.96
N ALA A 491 -42.93 39.71 -13.99
CA ALA A 491 -42.38 38.58 -13.25
C ALA A 491 -41.03 38.09 -13.79
N ASP A 492 -40.69 38.39 -15.06
CA ASP A 492 -39.40 38.04 -15.63
C ASP A 492 -38.27 38.88 -14.98
N ILE A 493 -38.59 40.07 -14.47
CA ILE A 493 -37.60 41.03 -13.99
C ILE A 493 -37.37 40.89 -12.48
N CYS A 494 -36.18 40.45 -12.11
CA CYS A 494 -35.67 40.37 -10.75
C CYS A 494 -35.21 41.75 -10.24
N ARG A 495 -35.63 42.10 -9.02
CA ARG A 495 -35.18 43.29 -8.26
C ARG A 495 -34.36 42.94 -7.01
N GLY A 496 -34.35 41.69 -6.57
CA GLY A 496 -33.84 41.29 -5.27
C GLY A 496 -34.06 39.81 -4.96
N ALA A 497 -33.80 39.42 -3.71
CA ALA A 497 -34.12 38.09 -3.22
C ALA A 497 -34.63 38.10 -1.77
N SER A 498 -35.45 37.11 -1.45
CA SER A 498 -36.00 36.89 -0.10
C SER A 498 -35.56 35.53 0.43
N LEU A 499 -35.03 35.49 1.66
CA LEU A 499 -34.73 34.23 2.35
C LEU A 499 -36.01 33.68 2.96
N ILE A 500 -36.38 32.47 2.58
CA ILE A 500 -37.60 31.77 3.03
C ILE A 500 -37.19 30.63 3.95
N LYS A 501 -37.93 30.48 5.05
CA LYS A 501 -37.94 29.30 5.93
C LYS A 501 -39.19 28.47 5.62
N ARG A 502 -39.04 27.16 5.48
CA ARG A 502 -40.10 26.17 5.32
C ARG A 502 -40.10 25.23 6.51
N ASP A 503 -41.22 25.13 7.22
CA ASP A 503 -41.38 24.18 8.33
C ASP A 503 -41.67 22.75 7.83
N ALA A 504 -41.62 21.77 8.73
CA ALA A 504 -41.90 20.36 8.42
C ALA A 504 -43.36 20.06 7.98
N ASN A 505 -44.28 21.04 8.11
CA ASN A 505 -45.64 20.94 7.57
C ASN A 505 -45.76 21.59 6.17
N GLY A 506 -44.67 22.16 5.65
CA GLY A 506 -44.64 22.89 4.39
C GLY A 506 -45.11 24.34 4.46
N ASN A 507 -45.27 24.92 5.66
CA ASN A 507 -45.58 26.34 5.81
C ASN A 507 -44.34 27.19 5.51
N GLU A 508 -44.50 28.22 4.67
CA GLU A 508 -43.44 29.19 4.39
C GLU A 508 -43.51 30.39 5.35
N THR A 509 -42.35 30.90 5.74
CA THR A 509 -42.18 32.18 6.44
C THR A 509 -41.00 32.93 5.83
N GLN A 510 -41.22 34.16 5.39
CA GLN A 510 -40.13 35.02 4.92
C GLN A 510 -39.29 35.49 6.12
N VAL A 511 -38.01 35.17 6.10
CA VAL A 511 -37.03 35.56 7.14
C VAL A 511 -36.52 36.98 6.90
N GLY A 512 -36.25 37.31 5.64
CA GLY A 512 -35.79 38.63 5.21
C GLY A 512 -36.01 38.83 3.71
N SER A 513 -36.00 40.09 3.25
CA SER A 513 -36.17 40.47 1.85
C SER A 513 -35.26 41.64 1.52
N TYR A 514 -34.54 41.54 0.40
CA TYR A 514 -33.43 42.43 0.07
C TYR A 514 -33.53 42.83 -1.40
N ASP A 515 -33.63 44.14 -1.66
CA ASP A 515 -33.47 44.68 -3.02
C ASP A 515 -31.98 44.71 -3.41
N ILE A 516 -31.68 44.67 -4.71
CA ILE A 516 -30.33 44.88 -5.25
C ILE A 516 -29.94 46.34 -5.03
N GLU A 517 -28.96 46.59 -4.17
CA GLU A 517 -28.42 47.94 -3.95
C GLU A 517 -27.66 48.46 -5.19
N ASN A 518 -27.59 49.79 -5.33
CA ASN A 518 -26.99 50.50 -6.48
C ASN A 518 -27.67 50.27 -7.85
N LEU A 519 -29.00 50.05 -7.88
CA LEU A 519 -29.86 50.21 -9.07
C LEU A 519 -29.97 51.68 -9.55
N GLY A 520 -28.83 52.33 -9.80
CA GLY A 520 -28.76 53.67 -10.38
C GLY A 520 -29.23 53.71 -11.83
N ASN A 521 -29.71 54.89 -12.28
CA ASN A 521 -30.23 55.13 -13.63
C ASN A 521 -29.28 54.61 -14.74
N GLY A 522 -29.58 53.43 -15.30
CA GLY A 522 -28.79 52.81 -16.38
C GLY A 522 -28.32 51.38 -16.15
N TRP A 523 -28.61 50.76 -15.00
CA TRP A 523 -28.55 49.30 -14.86
C TRP A 523 -29.89 48.66 -15.24
N PRO A 524 -29.91 47.63 -16.09
CA PRO A 524 -31.10 46.81 -16.29
C PRO A 524 -31.34 45.95 -15.04
N MET A 525 -32.58 45.91 -14.58
CA MET A 525 -33.05 44.86 -13.66
C MET A 525 -33.07 43.55 -14.47
N PHE A 526 -32.47 42.48 -13.94
CA PHE A 526 -32.10 41.30 -14.72
C PHE A 526 -33.27 40.33 -14.94
N GLN A 527 -33.22 39.54 -16.03
CA GLN A 527 -34.18 38.46 -16.30
C GLN A 527 -33.96 37.18 -15.46
N MET A 528 -32.93 37.18 -14.63
CA MET A 528 -32.53 36.07 -13.77
C MET A 528 -32.03 36.62 -12.43
N SER A 529 -32.01 35.76 -11.41
CA SER A 529 -31.39 36.09 -10.12
C SER A 529 -30.05 35.37 -10.01
N PHE A 530 -28.99 36.13 -9.77
CA PHE A 530 -27.65 35.61 -9.52
C PHE A 530 -27.37 35.42 -8.02
N SER A 531 -28.42 35.34 -7.21
CA SER A 531 -28.32 34.93 -5.82
C SER A 531 -28.12 33.42 -5.71
N ARG A 532 -27.13 33.02 -4.90
CA ARG A 532 -26.87 31.65 -4.46
C ARG A 532 -27.01 31.60 -2.94
N LEU A 533 -27.54 30.49 -2.42
CA LEU A 533 -27.48 30.12 -1.00
C LEU A 533 -26.34 29.11 -0.82
N SER A 534 -25.60 29.23 0.27
CA SER A 534 -24.65 28.24 0.75
C SER A 534 -24.79 28.09 2.26
N CYS A 535 -24.28 27.01 2.83
CA CYS A 535 -24.26 26.75 4.26
C CYS A 535 -22.90 26.17 4.64
N SER A 536 -22.35 26.62 5.77
CA SER A 536 -21.29 25.87 6.45
C SER A 536 -21.53 25.93 7.95
N ARG A 537 -21.40 24.77 8.62
CA ARG A 537 -21.54 24.62 10.08
C ARG A 537 -22.88 25.15 10.64
N GLY A 538 -23.96 25.04 9.86
CA GLY A 538 -25.30 25.52 10.23
C GLY A 538 -25.53 27.03 10.15
N ILE A 539 -24.59 27.78 9.58
CA ILE A 539 -24.75 29.21 9.25
C ILE A 539 -25.02 29.34 7.75
N LEU A 540 -26.11 30.03 7.40
CA LEU A 540 -26.51 30.25 6.02
C LEU A 540 -25.88 31.53 5.47
N TYR A 541 -25.37 31.47 4.25
CA TYR A 541 -24.73 32.59 3.54
C TYR A 541 -25.37 32.79 2.17
N PHE A 542 -25.69 34.04 1.81
CA PHE A 542 -26.27 34.34 0.50
C PHE A 542 -25.92 35.73 -0.02
N ASN A 543 -25.76 35.86 -1.34
CA ASN A 543 -25.54 37.14 -2.02
C ASN A 543 -26.84 37.73 -2.55
N VAL A 544 -26.99 39.06 -2.50
CA VAL A 544 -28.06 39.80 -3.21
C VAL A 544 -27.44 41.04 -3.84
N GLY A 545 -27.32 41.02 -5.18
CA GLY A 545 -26.49 41.99 -5.89
C GLY A 545 -25.06 41.92 -5.39
N ASN A 546 -24.52 43.04 -4.89
CA ASN A 546 -23.12 43.12 -4.44
C ASN A 546 -22.97 42.95 -2.92
N ALA A 547 -24.06 42.71 -2.19
CA ALA A 547 -24.04 42.46 -0.75
C ALA A 547 -24.06 40.96 -0.47
N VAL A 548 -23.35 40.53 0.59
CA VAL A 548 -23.42 39.17 1.13
C VAL A 548 -23.92 39.23 2.57
N TYR A 549 -24.84 38.33 2.89
CA TYR A 549 -25.52 38.23 4.17
C TYR A 549 -25.24 36.88 4.83
N SER A 550 -25.12 36.86 6.15
CA SER A 550 -25.13 35.66 6.98
C SER A 550 -26.46 35.56 7.75
N PHE A 551 -26.86 34.34 8.10
CA PHE A 551 -27.97 34.10 9.02
C PHE A 551 -27.75 32.77 9.76
N GLN A 552 -27.63 32.83 11.08
CA GLN A 552 -27.60 31.66 11.95
C GLN A 552 -28.99 31.46 12.59
N PRO A 553 -29.82 30.48 12.13
CA PRO A 553 -31.24 30.42 12.49
C PRO A 553 -31.57 30.13 13.96
N SER A 554 -30.56 29.81 14.78
CA SER A 554 -30.64 29.58 16.23
C SER A 554 -30.26 30.81 17.08
N VAL A 555 -29.72 31.87 16.47
CA VAL A 555 -29.17 33.05 17.15
C VAL A 555 -29.74 34.36 16.59
N ASP A 556 -29.81 34.48 15.27
CA ASP A 556 -30.16 35.74 14.60
C ASP A 556 -31.68 35.97 14.53
N ALA A 557 -32.09 37.23 14.71
CA ALA A 557 -33.47 37.66 14.52
C ALA A 557 -33.80 37.96 13.04
N GLU A 558 -32.79 38.40 12.26
CA GLU A 558 -32.85 38.73 10.84
C GLU A 558 -31.44 38.59 10.22
N PRO A 559 -31.29 38.23 8.92
CA PRO A 559 -29.99 38.10 8.28
C PRO A 559 -29.16 39.40 8.28
N VAL A 560 -27.87 39.28 8.59
CA VAL A 560 -26.93 40.39 8.78
C VAL A 560 -26.05 40.53 7.55
N LYS A 561 -25.90 41.76 7.01
CA LYS A 561 -24.94 42.02 5.92
C LYS A 561 -23.50 41.97 6.46
N ILE A 562 -22.71 41.00 6.02
CA ILE A 562 -21.31 40.80 6.45
C ILE A 562 -20.27 41.33 5.45
N TYR A 563 -20.61 41.37 4.16
CA TYR A 563 -19.68 41.85 3.12
C TYR A 563 -20.41 42.65 2.04
N GLN A 564 -19.68 43.58 1.41
CA GLN A 564 -20.18 44.46 0.36
C GLN A 564 -19.09 44.65 -0.69
N TYR A 565 -19.26 44.02 -1.86
CA TYR A 565 -18.34 44.19 -2.98
C TYR A 565 -18.43 45.62 -3.54
N ALA A 566 -17.29 46.30 -3.62
CA ALA A 566 -17.17 47.67 -4.09
C ALA A 566 -16.96 47.71 -5.60
N ASP A 567 -18.02 47.99 -6.36
CA ASP A 567 -17.97 48.05 -7.82
C ASP A 567 -17.03 49.17 -8.32
N GLN A 568 -16.15 48.81 -9.26
CA GLN A 568 -15.22 49.73 -9.94
C GLN A 568 -15.47 49.87 -11.45
N GLY A 569 -16.40 49.11 -12.04
CA GLY A 569 -16.52 49.00 -13.50
C GLY A 569 -17.89 48.61 -14.06
N GLY A 570 -18.90 48.36 -13.23
CA GLY A 570 -20.19 47.82 -13.63
C GLY A 570 -20.27 46.30 -13.48
N ARG A 571 -19.77 45.75 -12.36
CA ARG A 571 -19.72 44.30 -12.07
C ARG A 571 -20.55 43.91 -10.85
N ILE A 572 -21.05 42.67 -10.82
CA ILE A 572 -21.89 42.12 -9.74
C ILE A 572 -21.41 40.77 -9.23
N VAL A 573 -21.74 40.43 -7.98
CA VAL A 573 -21.51 39.08 -7.43
C VAL A 573 -22.57 38.13 -8.01
N THR A 574 -22.14 37.03 -8.64
CA THR A 574 -23.04 36.05 -9.29
C THR A 574 -22.93 34.63 -8.79
N GLY A 575 -21.86 34.31 -8.06
CA GLY A 575 -21.67 33.02 -7.39
C GLY A 575 -21.23 33.22 -5.94
N LEU A 576 -21.62 32.31 -5.06
CA LEU A 576 -21.25 32.27 -3.65
C LEU A 576 -21.23 30.83 -3.14
N LEU A 577 -20.12 30.44 -2.54
CA LEU A 577 -19.93 29.17 -1.81
C LEU A 577 -19.21 29.49 -0.50
N ALA A 578 -19.68 28.93 0.61
CA ALA A 578 -19.07 29.12 1.93
C ALA A 578 -18.49 27.80 2.45
N GLU A 579 -17.23 27.83 2.88
CA GLU A 579 -16.50 26.67 3.42
C GLU A 579 -15.78 27.09 4.70
N GLY A 580 -16.19 26.54 5.84
CA GLY A 580 -15.71 26.93 7.16
C GLY A 580 -15.90 28.42 7.42
N ASN A 581 -14.79 29.16 7.55
CA ASN A 581 -14.79 30.61 7.81
C ASN A 581 -14.44 31.43 6.55
N ARG A 582 -14.46 30.84 5.35
CA ARG A 582 -14.17 31.50 4.06
C ARG A 582 -15.40 31.46 3.13
N MET A 583 -15.53 32.46 2.27
CA MET A 583 -16.51 32.48 1.19
C MET A 583 -15.82 32.76 -0.14
N THR A 584 -16.03 31.90 -1.13
CA THR A 584 -15.63 32.12 -2.52
C THR A 584 -16.76 32.84 -3.24
N LEU A 585 -16.46 33.98 -3.84
CA LEU A 585 -17.40 34.83 -4.57
C LEU A 585 -16.96 34.97 -6.04
N GLU A 586 -17.89 34.79 -6.97
CA GLU A 586 -17.67 35.08 -8.39
C GLU A 586 -18.25 36.43 -8.78
N ILE A 587 -17.48 37.18 -9.57
CA ILE A 587 -17.78 38.53 -10.02
C ILE A 587 -17.93 38.50 -11.55
N SER A 588 -19.13 38.80 -12.03
CA SER A 588 -19.43 38.89 -13.47
C SER A 588 -19.71 40.32 -13.90
N SER A 589 -19.42 40.64 -15.15
CA SER A 589 -19.80 41.93 -15.75
C SER A 589 -21.16 41.89 -16.43
N LYS A 590 -21.60 43.04 -16.97
CA LYS A 590 -22.89 43.20 -17.67
C LYS A 590 -23.06 42.31 -18.91
N ALA A 591 -21.99 41.66 -19.37
CA ALA A 591 -22.02 40.69 -20.46
C ALA A 591 -22.34 39.25 -20.00
N GLY A 592 -22.45 38.98 -18.69
CA GLY A 592 -22.64 37.63 -18.14
C GLY A 592 -21.36 36.79 -18.06
N ALA A 593 -20.21 37.34 -18.45
CA ALA A 593 -18.92 36.67 -18.29
C ALA A 593 -18.40 36.86 -16.85
N ILE A 594 -17.94 35.76 -16.24
CA ILE A 594 -17.15 35.79 -14.99
C ILE A 594 -15.80 36.42 -15.31
N GLU A 595 -15.47 37.52 -14.64
CA GLU A 595 -14.23 38.28 -14.86
C GLU A 595 -13.24 38.18 -13.69
N GLU A 596 -13.71 37.82 -12.50
CA GLU A 596 -12.91 37.75 -11.28
C GLU A 596 -13.56 36.78 -10.28
N LYS A 597 -12.76 35.94 -9.60
CA LYS A 597 -13.16 35.13 -8.45
C LYS A 597 -12.32 35.55 -7.25
N ILE A 598 -12.97 35.86 -6.12
CA ILE A 598 -12.32 36.31 -4.88
C ILE A 598 -12.68 35.39 -3.72
N VAL A 599 -11.80 35.32 -2.72
CA VAL A 599 -12.09 34.67 -1.43
C VAL A 599 -12.10 35.75 -0.35
N VAL A 600 -13.11 35.71 0.53
CA VAL A 600 -13.28 36.66 1.64
C VAL A 600 -13.58 35.91 2.95
N SER A 601 -13.33 36.53 4.10
CA SER A 601 -13.70 35.96 5.41
C SER A 601 -15.22 36.03 5.62
N ALA A 602 -15.80 34.95 6.14
CA ALA A 602 -17.19 34.91 6.61
C ALA A 602 -17.43 35.78 7.86
N GLU A 603 -16.38 36.04 8.65
CA GLU A 603 -16.44 36.77 9.93
C GLU A 603 -15.85 38.19 9.85
N GLY A 604 -15.56 38.69 8.64
CA GLY A 604 -15.14 40.08 8.41
C GLY A 604 -13.77 40.48 9.01
N GLY A 605 -12.96 39.49 9.41
CA GLY A 605 -11.63 39.68 9.99
C GLY A 605 -10.50 39.83 8.97
N GLU A 606 -9.36 40.37 9.40
CA GLU A 606 -8.09 40.25 8.66
C GLU A 606 -7.40 38.93 9.06
N GLU A 607 -6.81 38.24 8.07
CA GLU A 607 -6.11 36.94 8.23
C GLU A 607 -4.90 37.06 9.18
N GLN A 608 -4.52 35.97 9.87
CA GLN A 608 -3.31 35.94 10.72
C GLN A 608 -2.06 35.74 9.84
N LYS A 609 -1.75 36.72 8.97
CA LYS A 609 -0.87 36.59 7.79
C LYS A 609 0.57 36.14 8.02
N ASP A 610 1.08 36.23 9.25
CA ASP A 610 2.42 35.76 9.62
C ASP A 610 2.39 34.40 10.35
N PHE A 611 1.23 33.76 10.52
CA PHE A 611 1.10 32.51 11.26
C PHE A 611 1.64 31.31 10.48
N GLY A 612 2.68 30.67 11.03
CA GLY A 612 3.13 29.37 10.51
C GLY A 612 4.45 28.85 11.04
N PHE A 613 4.83 27.67 10.55
CA PHE A 613 6.13 27.07 10.81
C PHE A 613 7.26 27.82 10.08
N ALA A 614 8.50 27.67 10.54
CA ALA A 614 9.67 28.32 9.94
C ALA A 614 10.22 27.60 8.69
N GLU A 615 9.77 26.37 8.44
CA GLU A 615 10.20 25.49 7.34
C GLU A 615 8.96 24.67 6.89
N ASP A 616 8.66 24.64 5.59
CA ASP A 616 7.46 23.95 5.04
C ASP A 616 7.57 22.42 5.11
N ALA A 617 8.80 21.90 5.21
CA ALA A 617 9.09 20.48 5.33
C ALA A 617 10.36 20.26 6.15
N LYS A 618 10.39 19.16 6.91
CA LYS A 618 11.50 18.75 7.77
C LYS A 618 11.81 17.26 7.58
N ALA A 619 13.09 16.93 7.41
CA ALA A 619 13.57 15.56 7.36
C ALA A 619 14.37 15.21 8.63
N VAL A 620 14.16 14.01 9.16
CA VAL A 620 14.90 13.42 10.30
C VAL A 620 15.12 11.92 10.08
N THR A 621 16.06 11.33 10.79
CA THR A 621 16.30 9.88 10.81
C THR A 621 15.58 9.22 11.98
N TYR A 622 15.11 7.98 11.78
CA TYR A 622 14.61 7.15 12.86
C TYR A 622 15.67 6.93 13.97
N GLY A 623 15.23 7.09 15.21
CA GLY A 623 16.10 7.08 16.40
C GLY A 623 16.90 8.36 16.65
N GLU A 624 16.57 9.47 15.99
CA GLU A 624 16.98 10.81 16.46
C GLU A 624 16.23 11.23 17.74
N ALA A 625 16.77 12.22 18.44
CA ALA A 625 16.21 12.72 19.69
C ALA A 625 14.93 13.55 19.47
N GLU A 626 14.06 13.55 20.47
CA GLU A 626 12.82 14.35 20.50
C GLU A 626 13.13 15.85 20.32
N PHE A 627 12.31 16.54 19.53
CA PHE A 627 12.49 17.95 19.19
C PHE A 627 11.15 18.69 19.20
N THR A 628 11.19 19.99 19.45
CA THR A 628 10.01 20.85 19.37
C THR A 628 9.84 21.41 17.96
N MET A 629 8.61 21.40 17.45
CA MET A 629 8.17 22.25 16.33
C MET A 629 7.33 23.39 16.89
N THR A 630 7.49 24.59 16.35
CA THR A 630 6.81 25.79 16.86
C THR A 630 6.42 26.69 15.70
N ALA A 631 5.11 26.80 15.48
CA ALA A 631 4.55 27.87 14.66
C ALA A 631 4.67 29.22 15.39
N GLN A 632 4.98 30.28 14.63
CA GLN A 632 5.07 31.66 15.11
C GLN A 632 3.95 32.50 14.46
N GLY A 633 3.82 33.78 14.80
CA GLY A 633 2.90 34.72 14.13
C GLY A 633 1.43 34.67 14.58
N ALA A 634 1.07 33.84 15.56
CA ALA A 634 -0.27 33.84 16.15
C ALA A 634 -0.59 35.17 16.87
N ALA A 635 -1.85 35.61 16.80
CA ALA A 635 -2.32 36.84 17.40
C ALA A 635 -2.15 36.89 18.94
N GLU A 636 -1.96 38.08 19.52
CA GLU A 636 -1.69 38.22 20.96
C GLU A 636 -2.84 37.68 21.82
N GLY A 637 -2.56 36.57 22.52
CA GLY A 637 -3.51 35.87 23.38
C GLY A 637 -4.15 34.63 22.75
N ALA A 638 -3.98 34.38 21.46
CA ALA A 638 -4.42 33.14 20.81
C ALA A 638 -3.69 31.92 21.40
N ALA A 639 -4.41 30.81 21.59
CA ALA A 639 -3.82 29.53 21.93
C ALA A 639 -3.33 28.86 20.63
N VAL A 640 -2.09 28.38 20.63
CA VAL A 640 -1.58 27.53 19.55
C VAL A 640 -1.64 26.07 19.99
N SER A 641 -2.32 25.24 19.21
CA SER A 641 -2.36 23.79 19.40
C SER A 641 -1.72 23.05 18.22
N TYR A 642 -1.21 21.83 18.47
CA TYR A 642 -0.53 21.02 17.46
C TYR A 642 -1.16 19.63 17.29
N SER A 643 -1.11 19.10 16.06
CA SER A 643 -1.52 17.73 15.72
C SER A 643 -0.60 17.12 14.65
N SER A 644 -0.72 15.81 14.45
CA SER A 644 0.01 15.02 13.45
C SER A 644 -1.02 14.19 12.67
N SER A 645 -0.95 14.15 11.35
CA SER A 645 -1.88 13.38 10.50
C SER A 645 -1.70 11.88 10.70
N ASP A 646 -0.47 11.42 10.93
CA ASP A 646 -0.14 10.08 11.40
C ASP A 646 0.66 10.13 12.71
N PRO A 647 -0.01 10.03 13.88
CA PRO A 647 0.63 9.92 15.19
C PRO A 647 1.47 8.65 15.39
N SER A 648 1.36 7.63 14.52
CA SER A 648 2.16 6.40 14.57
C SER A 648 3.54 6.55 13.91
N VAL A 649 3.67 7.47 12.94
CA VAL A 649 4.98 7.92 12.43
C VAL A 649 5.65 8.86 13.44
N ALA A 650 4.95 9.93 13.82
CA ALA A 650 5.43 10.84 14.85
C ALA A 650 4.27 11.42 15.68
N SER A 651 4.28 11.10 16.97
CA SER A 651 3.37 11.73 17.94
C SER A 651 3.86 13.14 18.29
N ILE A 652 2.94 14.07 18.53
CA ILE A 652 3.25 15.44 18.94
C ILE A 652 2.45 15.84 20.18
N ASP A 653 3.09 16.51 21.13
CA ASP A 653 2.39 17.10 22.28
C ASP A 653 1.58 18.32 21.83
N PRO A 654 0.25 18.34 22.06
CA PRO A 654 -0.65 19.32 21.44
C PRO A 654 -0.53 20.73 22.03
N ALA A 655 0.18 20.93 23.15
CA ALA A 655 0.33 22.23 23.82
C ALA A 655 1.75 22.81 23.70
N SER A 656 2.76 21.96 23.56
CA SER A 656 4.17 22.37 23.49
C SER A 656 4.83 22.12 22.13
N GLY A 657 4.19 21.37 21.23
CA GLY A 657 4.74 21.03 19.92
C GLY A 657 5.93 20.05 19.98
N LEU A 658 6.09 19.32 21.09
CA LEU A 658 7.16 18.34 21.27
C LEU A 658 6.88 17.07 20.46
N VAL A 659 7.68 16.82 19.43
CA VAL A 659 7.60 15.66 18.54
C VAL A 659 8.42 14.50 19.10
N ARG A 660 7.82 13.31 19.12
CA ARG A 660 8.48 12.02 19.39
C ARG A 660 8.39 11.13 18.15
N ILE A 661 9.54 10.70 17.65
CA ILE A 661 9.64 9.84 16.46
C ILE A 661 9.36 8.38 16.86
N LEU A 662 8.36 7.76 16.23
CA LEU A 662 7.87 6.43 16.58
C LEU A 662 8.09 5.41 15.45
N LYS A 663 7.97 5.82 14.18
CA LYS A 663 8.17 4.99 13.00
C LYS A 663 8.83 5.78 11.85
N ALA A 664 9.50 5.09 10.93
CA ALA A 664 9.85 5.66 9.63
C ALA A 664 8.61 5.81 8.73
N GLY A 665 8.56 6.86 7.91
CA GLY A 665 7.39 7.25 7.12
C GLY A 665 7.32 8.77 6.93
N SER A 666 6.16 9.29 6.55
CA SER A 666 5.89 10.73 6.50
C SER A 666 4.57 11.04 7.22
N THR A 667 4.50 12.21 7.85
CA THR A 667 3.29 12.76 8.47
C THR A 667 3.24 14.27 8.27
N VAL A 668 2.04 14.86 8.20
CA VAL A 668 1.86 16.30 8.21
C VAL A 668 1.65 16.75 9.66
N ILE A 669 2.52 17.63 10.13
CA ILE A 669 2.35 18.31 11.42
C ILE A 669 1.56 19.58 11.18
N THR A 670 0.40 19.71 11.83
CA THR A 670 -0.44 20.90 11.76
C THR A 670 -0.31 21.71 13.05
N ALA A 671 -0.24 23.03 12.92
CA ALA A 671 -0.46 23.98 14.00
C ALA A 671 -1.73 24.79 13.73
N THR A 672 -2.50 25.04 14.77
CA THR A 672 -3.73 25.84 14.74
C THR A 672 -3.62 26.97 15.75
N ALA A 673 -3.78 28.22 15.31
CA ALA A 673 -3.94 29.38 16.18
C ALA A 673 -5.43 29.68 16.36
N SER A 674 -5.95 29.49 17.57
CA SER A 674 -7.37 29.71 17.91
C SER A 674 -7.84 31.12 17.52
N ALA A 675 -9.04 31.24 16.97
CA ALA A 675 -9.68 32.54 16.73
C ALA A 675 -9.68 33.43 17.98
N ILE A 676 -9.34 34.73 17.83
CA ILE A 676 -9.38 35.67 18.96
C ILE A 676 -9.73 37.10 18.52
N GLY A 677 -10.79 37.65 19.12
CA GLY A 677 -11.33 38.96 18.76
C GLY A 677 -11.88 38.96 17.34
N ASN A 678 -11.23 39.70 16.45
CA ASN A 678 -11.56 39.77 15.02
C ASN A 678 -10.56 38.98 14.15
N ASN A 679 -9.62 38.24 14.74
CA ASN A 679 -8.70 37.38 14.01
C ASN A 679 -9.34 35.98 13.92
N PRO A 680 -9.57 35.42 12.71
CA PRO A 680 -10.14 34.09 12.56
C PRO A 680 -9.16 33.00 13.04
N GLU A 681 -9.65 31.77 13.17
CA GLU A 681 -8.77 30.61 13.36
C GLU A 681 -7.90 30.42 12.11
N GLU A 682 -6.61 30.21 12.32
CA GLU A 682 -5.63 30.07 11.24
C GLU A 682 -4.84 28.76 11.44
N THR A 683 -4.53 28.07 10.34
CA THR A 683 -3.78 26.79 10.36
C THR A 683 -2.55 26.86 9.48
N SER A 684 -1.48 26.20 9.90
CA SER A 684 -0.25 26.03 9.11
C SER A 684 0.23 24.58 9.22
N THR A 685 0.83 24.06 8.15
CA THR A 685 1.29 22.68 8.03
C THR A 685 2.79 22.61 7.76
N CYS A 686 3.42 21.52 8.19
CA CYS A 686 4.80 21.20 7.88
C CYS A 686 4.93 19.69 7.65
N SER A 687 5.47 19.29 6.50
CA SER A 687 5.66 17.87 6.15
C SER A 687 6.88 17.30 6.87
N LEU A 688 6.66 16.38 7.81
CA LEU A 688 7.72 15.69 8.55
C LEU A 688 7.98 14.31 7.92
N THR A 689 9.15 14.13 7.33
CA THR A 689 9.62 12.83 6.82
C THR A 689 10.65 12.22 7.77
N VAL A 690 10.35 11.01 8.24
CA VAL A 690 11.25 10.18 9.05
C VAL A 690 11.88 9.12 8.14
N SER A 691 13.13 9.32 7.75
CA SER A 691 13.89 8.32 6.99
C SER A 691 14.25 7.12 7.87
N PRO A 692 14.18 5.88 7.34
CA PRO A 692 14.69 4.70 8.03
C PRO A 692 16.16 4.84 8.42
N LYS A 693 16.54 4.21 9.53
CA LYS A 693 17.90 4.25 10.05
C LYS A 693 18.81 3.30 9.27
N ALA A 694 19.78 3.84 8.55
CA ALA A 694 20.81 3.04 7.91
C ALA A 694 21.59 2.22 8.95
N LEU A 695 21.68 0.91 8.72
CA LEU A 695 22.52 0.00 9.48
C LEU A 695 23.94 -0.04 8.90
N GLU A 696 24.88 -0.57 9.69
CA GLU A 696 26.22 -0.92 9.23
C GLU A 696 26.46 -2.43 9.44
N TRP A 697 27.32 -3.03 8.63
CA TRP A 697 27.76 -4.41 8.87
C TRP A 697 28.61 -4.52 10.14
N ASP A 698 28.44 -5.62 10.87
CA ASP A 698 29.39 -6.12 11.85
C ASP A 698 29.93 -7.47 11.37
N THR A 699 31.22 -7.49 11.05
CA THR A 699 31.96 -8.67 10.58
C THR A 699 32.73 -9.37 11.71
N GLY A 700 32.63 -8.88 12.96
CA GLY A 700 33.38 -9.43 14.09
C GLY A 700 33.05 -10.87 14.48
N ALA A 701 31.93 -11.41 13.98
CA ALA A 701 31.51 -12.80 14.16
C ALA A 701 31.71 -13.69 12.90
N LEU A 702 32.24 -13.14 11.79
CA LEU A 702 32.47 -13.86 10.54
C LEU A 702 33.98 -14.01 10.27
N GLU A 703 34.45 -15.27 10.24
CA GLU A 703 35.84 -15.60 9.91
C GLU A 703 35.94 -16.26 8.52
N ALA A 704 37.10 -16.10 7.88
CA ALA A 704 37.50 -16.89 6.72
C ALA A 704 38.89 -17.50 6.99
N ALA A 705 39.06 -18.81 6.77
CA ALA A 705 40.31 -19.50 7.08
C ALA A 705 40.51 -20.74 6.21
N ASP A 706 41.66 -20.87 5.56
CA ASP A 706 41.97 -22.00 4.66
C ASP A 706 43.47 -22.34 4.61
N ARG A 707 43.79 -23.62 4.36
CA ARG A 707 45.17 -24.08 4.14
C ARG A 707 45.58 -23.92 2.66
N LEU A 708 46.73 -23.30 2.43
CA LEU A 708 47.19 -22.78 1.12
C LEU A 708 47.18 -23.82 -0.01
N ASP A 709 47.50 -25.07 0.28
CA ASP A 709 47.57 -26.20 -0.66
C ASP A 709 46.20 -26.85 -0.94
N LEU A 710 45.19 -26.57 -0.12
CA LEU A 710 43.83 -27.08 -0.27
C LEU A 710 42.90 -26.12 -1.05
N ILE A 711 43.24 -24.83 -1.09
CA ILE A 711 42.46 -23.78 -1.79
C ILE A 711 42.35 -24.07 -3.28
N LYS A 712 41.11 -23.98 -3.80
CA LYS A 712 40.78 -24.15 -5.22
C LYS A 712 39.95 -22.96 -5.68
N ASP A 713 40.23 -22.49 -6.89
CA ASP A 713 39.50 -21.39 -7.55
C ASP A 713 39.38 -20.10 -6.71
N LEU A 714 40.37 -19.86 -5.83
CA LEU A 714 40.40 -18.79 -4.81
C LEU A 714 39.23 -18.79 -3.82
N LYS A 715 38.44 -19.86 -3.75
CA LYS A 715 37.32 -19.96 -2.80
C LYS A 715 37.83 -19.96 -1.35
N ALA A 716 37.16 -19.20 -0.50
CA ALA A 716 37.37 -19.18 0.94
C ALA A 716 36.33 -20.03 1.69
N THR A 717 36.76 -20.70 2.76
CA THR A 717 35.89 -21.36 3.73
C THR A 717 35.52 -20.36 4.82
N LEU A 718 34.22 -20.15 5.00
CA LEU A 718 33.64 -19.17 5.93
C LEU A 718 33.12 -19.86 7.19
N TYR A 719 33.30 -19.20 8.34
CA TYR A 719 32.89 -19.69 9.67
C TYR A 719 32.18 -18.59 10.48
N GLY A 720 31.23 -18.97 11.31
CA GLY A 720 30.45 -18.03 12.13
C GLY A 720 29.30 -17.38 11.35
N GLU A 721 29.10 -16.08 11.52
CA GLU A 721 27.92 -15.36 11.02
C GLU A 721 28.22 -13.88 10.73
N LEU A 722 27.59 -13.33 9.69
CA LEU A 722 27.57 -11.90 9.42
C LEU A 722 26.47 -11.24 10.28
N ARG A 723 26.78 -10.12 10.91
CA ARG A 723 25.85 -9.35 11.76
C ARG A 723 25.63 -7.95 11.20
N VAL A 724 24.62 -7.27 11.75
CA VAL A 724 24.38 -5.84 11.55
C VAL A 724 24.43 -5.12 12.89
N LYS A 725 24.83 -3.84 12.87
CA LYS A 725 24.86 -2.94 14.02
C LYS A 725 24.16 -1.62 13.66
N GLY A 726 23.62 -0.95 14.68
CA GLY A 726 22.84 0.28 14.53
C GLY A 726 21.35 0.13 14.83
N ILE A 727 20.86 -1.11 15.03
CA ILE A 727 19.54 -1.37 15.63
C ILE A 727 19.50 -0.71 17.02
N LEU A 728 18.41 -0.02 17.33
CA LEU A 728 18.21 0.67 18.61
C LEU A 728 17.93 -0.37 19.71
N GLU A 729 18.44 -0.12 20.92
CA GLU A 729 18.27 -1.00 22.08
C GLU A 729 16.80 -1.36 22.35
N LYS A 730 15.89 -0.40 22.14
CA LYS A 730 14.43 -0.57 22.31
C LYS A 730 13.75 -1.46 21.25
N ASP A 731 14.42 -1.75 20.14
CA ASP A 731 13.89 -2.57 19.04
C ASP A 731 14.65 -3.92 18.93
N ALA A 732 15.68 -4.15 19.76
CA ALA A 732 16.64 -5.24 19.61
C ALA A 732 16.09 -6.64 19.94
N GLU A 733 14.93 -6.74 20.60
CA GLU A 733 14.20 -8.00 20.80
C GLU A 733 13.21 -8.31 19.65
N GLU A 734 12.83 -7.32 18.84
CA GLU A 734 11.84 -7.47 17.76
C GLU A 734 12.46 -7.48 16.35
N VAL A 735 13.51 -6.69 16.10
CA VAL A 735 14.19 -6.62 14.78
C VAL A 735 15.35 -7.62 14.74
N LEU A 736 15.15 -8.72 14.03
CA LEU A 736 16.11 -9.83 13.95
C LEU A 736 16.85 -9.86 12.61
N PHE A 737 18.11 -10.32 12.63
CA PHE A 737 18.92 -10.56 11.44
C PHE A 737 19.69 -11.87 11.57
N ASP A 738 19.49 -12.79 10.62
CA ASP A 738 20.06 -14.14 10.62
C ASP A 738 20.87 -14.36 9.33
N CYS A 739 22.20 -14.33 9.44
CA CYS A 739 23.12 -14.52 8.31
C CYS A 739 24.33 -15.40 8.67
N PRO A 740 24.13 -16.68 9.01
CA PRO A 740 25.21 -17.65 9.17
C PRO A 740 26.07 -17.77 7.90
N ALA A 741 27.33 -18.16 8.08
CA ALA A 741 28.34 -18.28 7.01
C ALA A 741 27.94 -19.24 5.88
N ASP A 742 26.98 -20.13 6.11
CA ASP A 742 26.45 -21.04 5.10
C ASP A 742 25.46 -20.40 4.12
N LYS A 743 25.03 -19.14 4.32
CA LYS A 743 24.34 -18.34 3.29
C LYS A 743 25.31 -17.63 2.33
N LEU A 744 26.58 -17.55 2.70
CA LEU A 744 27.61 -16.74 2.03
C LEU A 744 28.62 -17.58 1.24
N SER A 745 29.20 -16.96 0.22
CA SER A 745 30.42 -17.41 -0.47
C SER A 745 31.51 -16.35 -0.31
N GLY A 746 32.74 -16.78 -0.06
CA GLY A 746 33.91 -15.91 -0.04
C GLY A 746 34.88 -16.26 -1.16
N VAL A 747 35.53 -15.25 -1.74
CA VAL A 747 36.63 -15.40 -2.70
C VAL A 747 37.81 -14.56 -2.24
N TYR A 748 38.97 -15.18 -2.10
CA TYR A 748 40.25 -14.52 -1.79
C TYR A 748 40.74 -13.66 -2.97
N GLU A 749 41.30 -12.50 -2.68
CA GLU A 749 42.00 -11.68 -3.69
C GLU A 749 43.27 -12.38 -4.20
N THR A 750 44.02 -13.07 -3.32
CA THR A 750 45.16 -13.92 -3.71
C THR A 750 45.29 -15.16 -2.85
N ALA A 751 45.74 -16.28 -3.43
CA ALA A 751 46.16 -17.47 -2.68
C ALA A 751 47.63 -17.35 -2.26
N ALA A 752 47.87 -16.71 -1.12
CA ALA A 752 49.19 -16.60 -0.49
C ALA A 752 49.05 -16.57 1.04
N ALA A 753 49.96 -17.24 1.75
CA ALA A 753 49.90 -17.34 3.21
C ALA A 753 49.97 -15.96 3.91
N GLY A 754 49.28 -15.84 5.05
CA GLY A 754 49.05 -14.61 5.79
C GLY A 754 47.60 -14.12 5.69
N SER A 755 47.36 -12.88 6.11
CA SER A 755 46.06 -12.22 5.98
C SER A 755 45.77 -11.87 4.52
N GLN A 756 44.61 -12.30 4.02
CA GLN A 756 44.15 -12.03 2.66
C GLN A 756 42.79 -11.34 2.67
N LYS A 757 42.55 -10.49 1.67
CA LYS A 757 41.25 -9.88 1.45
C LYS A 757 40.27 -10.93 0.91
N VAL A 758 39.05 -10.94 1.42
CA VAL A 758 37.94 -11.79 0.95
C VAL A 758 36.76 -10.93 0.56
N THR A 759 36.33 -11.03 -0.70
CA THR A 759 35.08 -10.45 -1.18
C THR A 759 33.96 -11.45 -0.96
N LEU A 760 32.82 -11.00 -0.43
CA LEU A 760 31.65 -11.83 -0.14
C LEU A 760 30.57 -11.71 -1.22
N SER A 761 29.83 -12.81 -1.44
CA SER A 761 28.55 -12.83 -2.16
C SER A 761 27.55 -13.74 -1.45
N TRP A 762 26.26 -13.60 -1.73
CA TRP A 762 25.28 -14.65 -1.44
C TRP A 762 25.62 -15.94 -2.23
N LYS A 763 25.23 -17.11 -1.71
CA LYS A 763 25.33 -18.39 -2.46
C LYS A 763 24.29 -18.50 -3.57
N SER A 764 23.08 -18.03 -3.32
CA SER A 764 21.97 -17.94 -4.26
C SER A 764 21.07 -16.74 -3.91
N ALA A 765 20.06 -16.46 -4.74
CA ALA A 765 19.06 -15.43 -4.42
C ALA A 765 18.16 -15.81 -3.22
N GLN A 766 18.09 -17.10 -2.89
CA GLN A 766 17.34 -17.62 -1.73
C GLN A 766 18.13 -17.47 -0.41
N ASP A 767 19.44 -17.26 -0.49
CA ASP A 767 20.33 -17.07 0.68
C ASP A 767 20.45 -15.60 1.10
N GLU A 768 19.83 -14.66 0.39
CA GLU A 768 19.90 -13.22 0.66
C GLU A 768 19.21 -12.86 1.99
N ALA A 769 20.04 -12.66 3.03
CA ALA A 769 19.55 -12.38 4.37
C ALA A 769 18.98 -10.96 4.48
N SER A 770 17.76 -10.86 5.00
CA SER A 770 17.02 -9.62 5.23
C SER A 770 16.50 -9.54 6.66
N LEU A 771 16.23 -8.33 7.14
CA LEU A 771 15.67 -8.09 8.47
C LEU A 771 14.30 -8.77 8.64
N GLN A 772 14.04 -9.31 9.83
CA GLN A 772 12.80 -9.98 10.21
C GLN A 772 12.20 -9.38 11.49
N GLY A 773 10.95 -9.74 11.76
CA GLY A 773 10.17 -9.22 12.88
C GLY A 773 9.59 -7.82 12.63
N ASN A 774 9.03 -7.22 13.70
CA ASN A 774 8.30 -5.96 13.64
C ASN A 774 9.26 -4.75 13.65
N GLY A 775 8.85 -3.65 13.03
CA GLY A 775 9.64 -2.41 13.03
C GLY A 775 10.90 -2.48 12.17
N LYS A 776 11.12 -3.56 11.41
CA LYS A 776 12.22 -3.71 10.46
C LYS A 776 12.23 -2.66 9.36
N GLU A 777 11.06 -2.13 9.01
CA GLU A 777 10.85 -1.02 8.09
C GLU A 777 11.42 0.32 8.61
N ASN A 778 11.71 0.42 9.91
CA ASN A 778 12.39 1.57 10.49
C ASN A 778 13.90 1.61 10.21
N TYR A 779 14.41 0.62 9.47
CA TYR A 779 15.83 0.41 9.21
C TYR A 779 16.12 0.23 7.71
N THR A 780 17.37 0.38 7.31
CA THR A 780 17.82 0.07 5.94
C THR A 780 19.13 -0.71 5.99
N MET A 781 19.14 -1.84 5.28
CA MET A 781 20.33 -2.70 5.13
C MET A 781 21.43 -1.98 4.33
N PRO A 782 22.72 -2.26 4.59
CA PRO A 782 23.80 -1.70 3.77
C PRO A 782 23.71 -2.23 2.33
N ALA A 783 23.84 -1.33 1.34
CA ALA A 783 23.54 -1.61 -0.07
C ALA A 783 24.46 -2.62 -0.79
N ALA A 784 25.52 -3.12 -0.13
CA ALA A 784 26.40 -4.16 -0.64
C ALA A 784 27.04 -4.93 0.54
N LEU A 785 27.30 -6.22 0.36
CA LEU A 785 28.00 -7.06 1.34
C LEU A 785 29.41 -6.51 1.67
N PRO A 786 29.93 -6.74 2.89
CA PRO A 786 31.23 -6.23 3.29
C PRO A 786 32.36 -7.08 2.70
N GLU A 787 33.57 -6.51 2.68
CA GLU A 787 34.80 -7.27 2.46
C GLU A 787 35.41 -7.61 3.83
N ILE A 788 35.88 -8.85 4.00
CA ILE A 788 36.48 -9.32 5.26
C ILE A 788 37.96 -9.68 5.06
N THR A 789 38.68 -9.89 6.16
CA THR A 789 40.05 -10.40 6.14
C THR A 789 40.04 -11.88 6.52
N GLY A 790 40.38 -12.75 5.59
CA GLY A 790 40.62 -14.16 5.86
C GLY A 790 42.08 -14.46 6.19
N ARG A 791 42.33 -15.67 6.70
CA ARG A 791 43.67 -16.19 7.02
C ARG A 791 43.99 -17.39 6.15
N ILE A 792 45.00 -17.26 5.30
CA ILE A 792 45.56 -18.42 4.60
C ILE A 792 46.79 -18.89 5.37
N SER A 793 46.83 -20.17 5.75
CA SER A 793 48.02 -20.76 6.40
C SER A 793 48.81 -21.63 5.45
N ALA A 794 50.11 -21.76 5.67
CA ALA A 794 50.95 -22.75 5.00
C ALA A 794 51.35 -23.83 6.02
N SER A 795 51.28 -25.10 5.61
CA SER A 795 51.77 -26.21 6.40
C SER A 795 53.25 -26.51 6.11
N GLN A 796 53.89 -27.25 7.00
CA GLN A 796 55.23 -27.78 6.82
C GLN A 796 55.33 -29.23 7.33
N GLU A 797 55.81 -30.12 6.46
CA GLU A 797 56.05 -31.51 6.82
C GLU A 797 57.36 -31.67 7.63
N PHE A 798 57.30 -32.45 8.71
CA PHE A 798 58.47 -32.86 9.51
C PHE A 798 58.50 -34.40 9.64
N PRO A 799 59.58 -35.08 9.21
CA PRO A 799 59.69 -36.53 9.32
C PRO A 799 59.92 -36.96 10.78
N MET A 800 59.40 -38.13 11.15
CA MET A 800 59.63 -38.74 12.45
C MET A 800 60.43 -40.04 12.33
N ASP A 801 61.01 -40.47 13.45
CA ASP A 801 61.75 -41.73 13.52
C ASP A 801 60.76 -42.92 13.37
N PRO A 802 61.04 -43.95 12.53
CA PRO A 802 60.06 -45.01 12.22
C PRO A 802 59.62 -45.84 13.42
N VAL A 803 58.32 -46.18 13.47
CA VAL A 803 57.70 -46.98 14.55
C VAL A 803 57.12 -48.27 13.97
N ASP A 804 57.45 -49.41 14.58
CA ASP A 804 57.03 -50.77 14.18
C ASP A 804 57.27 -51.13 12.70
N GLY A 805 58.19 -50.43 12.03
CA GLY A 805 58.56 -50.63 10.63
C GLY A 805 57.76 -49.81 9.61
N ASN A 806 56.88 -48.91 10.05
CA ASN A 806 56.23 -47.93 9.19
C ASN A 806 56.93 -46.56 9.31
N ASP A 807 57.01 -45.83 8.19
CA ASP A 807 57.49 -44.45 8.18
C ASP A 807 56.35 -43.50 8.58
N PHE A 808 56.66 -42.48 9.38
CA PHE A 808 55.71 -41.46 9.84
C PHE A 808 56.25 -40.04 9.61
N LYS A 809 55.34 -39.09 9.42
CA LYS A 809 55.63 -37.66 9.43
C LYS A 809 54.46 -36.90 10.05
N ILE A 810 54.75 -35.77 10.68
CA ILE A 810 53.72 -34.76 10.98
C ILE A 810 53.68 -33.73 9.85
N ASP A 811 52.51 -33.16 9.61
CA ASP A 811 52.30 -31.99 8.78
C ASP A 811 51.70 -30.89 9.68
N VAL A 812 52.42 -29.78 9.83
CA VAL A 812 52.18 -28.79 10.88
C VAL A 812 51.77 -27.46 10.26
N GLU A 813 50.61 -26.97 10.66
CA GLU A 813 50.08 -25.66 10.27
C GLU A 813 50.27 -24.63 11.40
N SER A 814 50.56 -23.38 11.06
CA SER A 814 50.88 -22.31 12.04
C SER A 814 49.66 -21.58 12.62
N SER A 815 48.46 -22.11 12.40
CA SER A 815 47.15 -21.60 12.83
C SER A 815 46.13 -22.73 12.72
N ILE A 816 44.89 -22.50 13.17
CA ILE A 816 43.77 -23.39 12.84
C ILE A 816 43.03 -22.83 11.61
N THR A 817 42.77 -23.66 10.61
CA THR A 817 41.93 -23.30 9.44
C THR A 817 40.71 -24.19 9.24
N GLN A 818 40.53 -25.27 10.02
CA GLN A 818 39.36 -26.14 9.96
C GLN A 818 38.67 -26.29 11.33
N VAL A 819 37.35 -26.49 11.30
CA VAL A 819 36.53 -26.76 12.49
C VAL A 819 36.05 -28.21 12.41
N PRO A 820 36.43 -29.09 13.36
CA PRO A 820 35.95 -30.48 13.41
C PRO A 820 34.42 -30.57 13.52
N ASP A 821 33.82 -31.61 12.94
CA ASP A 821 32.36 -31.84 13.00
C ASP A 821 31.83 -31.90 14.44
N SER A 822 32.63 -32.46 15.37
CA SER A 822 32.33 -32.53 16.81
C SER A 822 32.23 -31.16 17.51
N PHE A 823 32.77 -30.10 16.89
CA PHE A 823 32.84 -28.74 17.44
C PHE A 823 31.82 -27.79 16.78
N GLN A 824 31.20 -28.13 15.64
CA GLN A 824 30.23 -27.28 14.94
C GLN A 824 29.07 -26.81 15.85
N ASN A 825 28.56 -27.72 16.68
CA ASN A 825 27.49 -27.46 17.66
C ASN A 825 27.99 -26.94 19.03
N LYS A 826 29.28 -26.57 19.16
CA LYS A 826 29.87 -26.03 20.39
C LYS A 826 30.17 -24.55 20.18
N GLU A 827 29.31 -23.68 20.69
CA GLU A 827 29.37 -22.22 20.48
C GLU A 827 30.75 -21.59 20.79
N HIS A 828 31.52 -22.17 21.72
CA HIS A 828 32.85 -21.72 22.14
C HIS A 828 34.03 -22.36 21.36
N LEU A 829 33.75 -23.21 20.36
CA LEU A 829 34.74 -23.89 19.51
C LEU A 829 34.35 -23.96 18.01
N ASN A 830 33.19 -23.43 17.62
CA ASN A 830 32.65 -23.61 16.25
C ASN A 830 33.24 -22.66 15.18
N THR A 831 34.32 -21.93 15.47
CA THR A 831 35.12 -21.18 14.49
C THR A 831 36.61 -21.34 14.79
N PRO A 832 37.52 -21.22 13.79
CA PRO A 832 38.95 -21.42 14.03
C PRO A 832 39.55 -20.46 15.06
N GLY A 833 39.16 -19.18 15.04
CA GLY A 833 39.57 -18.19 16.03
C GLY A 833 39.10 -18.51 17.45
N LYS A 834 37.92 -19.14 17.62
CA LYS A 834 37.44 -19.63 18.92
C LYS A 834 38.26 -20.83 19.42
N ILE A 835 38.63 -21.76 18.53
CA ILE A 835 39.52 -22.89 18.87
C ILE A 835 40.88 -22.36 19.35
N GLU A 836 41.50 -21.43 18.61
CA GLU A 836 42.76 -20.80 19.01
C GLU A 836 42.66 -20.07 20.35
N GLN A 837 41.60 -19.30 20.59
CA GLN A 837 41.40 -18.59 21.85
C GLN A 837 41.11 -19.53 23.02
N GLY A 838 40.37 -20.62 22.80
CA GLY A 838 40.18 -21.70 23.77
C GLY A 838 41.53 -22.31 24.17
N MET A 839 42.40 -22.61 23.20
CA MET A 839 43.74 -23.15 23.47
C MET A 839 44.65 -22.15 24.21
N LYS A 840 44.67 -20.88 23.80
CA LYS A 840 45.39 -19.78 24.49
C LYS A 840 44.87 -19.56 25.92
N LEU A 841 43.58 -19.74 26.15
CA LEU A 841 42.98 -19.69 27.49
C LEU A 841 43.42 -20.89 28.34
N LYS A 842 43.40 -22.12 27.81
CA LYS A 842 43.77 -23.34 28.57
C LYS A 842 45.24 -23.36 29.01
N ILE A 843 46.14 -22.71 28.28
CA ILE A 843 47.51 -22.45 28.78
C ILE A 843 47.49 -21.44 29.95
N ARG A 844 46.81 -20.29 29.80
CA ARG A 844 46.77 -19.24 30.85
C ARG A 844 46.03 -19.66 32.12
N GLU A 845 45.06 -20.56 32.03
CA GLU A 845 44.40 -21.19 33.18
C GLU A 845 45.36 -22.10 33.98
N LYS A 846 46.38 -22.66 33.32
CA LYS A 846 47.37 -23.57 33.92
C LYS A 846 48.58 -22.82 34.46
N ASP A 847 49.08 -21.85 33.69
CA ASP A 847 50.17 -20.95 34.07
C ASP A 847 49.87 -19.52 33.60
N SER A 848 49.33 -18.72 34.51
CA SER A 848 48.97 -17.32 34.26
C SER A 848 50.18 -16.39 34.13
N SER A 849 51.43 -16.90 34.18
CA SER A 849 52.64 -16.11 33.89
C SER A 849 53.00 -16.05 32.40
N ILE A 850 52.34 -16.86 31.56
CA ILE A 850 52.51 -16.86 30.10
C ILE A 850 51.54 -15.83 29.49
N GLU A 851 52.06 -14.82 28.79
CA GLU A 851 51.22 -13.83 28.10
C GLU A 851 50.67 -14.38 26.78
N GLU A 852 49.53 -13.86 26.29
CA GLU A 852 48.89 -14.37 25.07
C GLU A 852 49.76 -14.25 23.81
N LYS A 853 50.67 -13.26 23.79
CA LYS A 853 51.66 -13.06 22.72
C LYS A 853 52.80 -14.09 22.73
N ASP A 854 52.96 -14.81 23.84
CA ASP A 854 53.97 -15.84 24.07
C ASP A 854 53.36 -17.25 23.94
N ILE A 855 52.30 -17.39 23.14
CA ILE A 855 51.60 -18.64 22.85
C ILE A 855 51.41 -18.78 21.33
N ALA A 856 51.92 -19.88 20.77
CA ALA A 856 51.57 -20.33 19.42
C ALA A 856 50.55 -21.48 19.50
N VAL A 857 49.66 -21.55 18.51
CA VAL A 857 48.70 -22.64 18.33
C VAL A 857 48.91 -23.23 16.94
N TYR A 858 48.89 -24.55 16.84
CA TYR A 858 49.20 -25.31 15.64
C TYR A 858 48.10 -26.33 15.35
N ASP A 859 47.70 -26.44 14.08
CA ASP A 859 47.08 -27.66 13.58
C ASP A 859 48.19 -28.67 13.28
N VAL A 860 48.00 -29.95 13.65
CA VAL A 860 49.05 -30.97 13.52
C VAL A 860 48.41 -32.28 13.04
N GLU A 861 48.61 -32.58 11.77
CA GLU A 861 48.18 -33.85 11.17
C GLU A 861 49.31 -34.89 11.22
N LEU A 862 48.95 -36.16 11.30
CA LEU A 862 49.88 -37.29 11.21
C LEU A 862 49.61 -38.08 9.93
N LEU A 863 50.68 -38.34 9.19
CA LEU A 863 50.65 -39.19 8.02
C LEU A 863 51.56 -40.40 8.24
N VAL A 864 51.07 -41.57 7.82
CA VAL A 864 51.79 -42.84 7.83
C VAL A 864 52.03 -43.33 6.41
N ASN A 865 53.15 -44.01 6.17
CA ASN A 865 53.42 -44.71 4.92
C ASN A 865 53.67 -46.19 5.18
N ILE A 866 52.60 -46.98 5.02
CA ILE A 866 52.61 -48.42 5.29
C ILE A 866 53.27 -49.16 4.12
N ASN A 867 54.41 -49.80 4.37
CA ASN A 867 55.18 -50.59 3.39
C ASN A 867 55.54 -49.85 2.07
N GLY A 868 55.57 -48.51 2.07
CA GLY A 868 55.85 -47.73 0.85
C GLY A 868 54.66 -47.57 -0.11
N ALA A 869 53.43 -47.85 0.33
CA ALA A 869 52.22 -47.75 -0.51
C ALA A 869 51.82 -46.30 -0.86
N GLY A 870 52.17 -45.33 -0.01
CA GLY A 870 51.75 -43.93 -0.11
C GLY A 870 51.61 -43.29 1.27
N TRP A 871 51.49 -41.96 1.33
CA TRP A 871 51.18 -41.27 2.59
C TRP A 871 49.66 -41.20 2.80
N GLU A 872 49.18 -41.72 3.92
CA GLU A 872 47.77 -41.70 4.32
C GLU A 872 47.62 -40.98 5.67
N LYS A 873 46.55 -40.19 5.86
CA LYS A 873 46.25 -39.51 7.13
C LYS A 873 45.79 -40.52 8.18
N VAL A 874 46.34 -40.43 9.39
CA VAL A 874 45.94 -41.24 10.54
C VAL A 874 44.64 -40.68 11.15
N THR A 875 43.71 -41.57 11.50
CA THR A 875 42.42 -41.29 12.15
C THR A 875 42.41 -41.89 13.56
N LYS A 876 41.35 -41.64 14.35
CA LYS A 876 41.22 -42.27 15.68
C LYS A 876 41.27 -43.81 15.65
N ASP A 877 40.89 -44.45 14.54
CA ASP A 877 40.80 -45.91 14.41
C ASP A 877 42.16 -46.59 14.21
N ASN A 878 43.18 -45.84 13.79
CA ASN A 878 44.55 -46.33 13.61
C ASN A 878 45.62 -45.48 14.33
N PHE A 879 45.21 -44.56 15.21
CA PHE A 879 46.11 -43.83 16.10
C PHE A 879 46.65 -44.74 17.23
N PRO A 880 47.93 -44.63 17.65
CA PRO A 880 48.49 -45.45 18.72
C PRO A 880 47.74 -45.30 20.06
N SER A 881 47.21 -46.39 20.59
CA SER A 881 46.49 -46.41 21.89
C SER A 881 47.38 -46.09 23.10
N GLU A 882 48.69 -46.30 22.96
CA GLU A 882 49.69 -45.92 23.95
C GLU A 882 50.07 -44.43 23.85
N GLY A 883 49.58 -43.68 22.86
CA GLY A 883 49.98 -42.30 22.56
C GLY A 883 51.31 -42.21 21.78
N LEU A 884 51.49 -41.09 21.06
CA LEU A 884 52.62 -40.84 20.18
C LEU A 884 53.55 -39.75 20.73
N THR A 885 54.86 -39.96 20.63
CA THR A 885 55.86 -38.91 20.91
C THR A 885 56.16 -38.14 19.63
N ILE A 886 55.92 -36.83 19.62
CA ILE A 886 56.21 -35.94 18.49
C ILE A 886 57.28 -34.91 18.88
N THR A 887 57.82 -34.18 17.91
CA THR A 887 58.72 -33.04 18.15
C THR A 887 58.32 -31.88 17.25
N LEU A 888 57.99 -30.73 17.85
CA LEU A 888 57.74 -29.48 17.14
C LEU A 888 59.02 -28.61 17.16
N PRO A 889 59.30 -27.82 16.10
CA PRO A 889 60.38 -26.84 16.14
C PRO A 889 60.12 -25.77 17.20
N TYR A 890 61.19 -25.14 17.70
CA TYR A 890 61.05 -24.02 18.64
C TYR A 890 60.27 -22.86 18.01
N PRO A 891 59.26 -22.28 18.70
CA PRO A 891 58.59 -21.05 18.28
C PRO A 891 59.60 -19.92 17.99
N SER A 892 59.29 -19.08 17.00
CA SER A 892 60.23 -18.08 16.48
C SER A 892 60.77 -17.15 17.57
N GLY A 893 62.10 -17.05 17.67
CA GLY A 893 62.80 -16.26 18.70
C GLY A 893 63.04 -16.99 20.03
N THR A 894 62.49 -18.19 20.23
CA THR A 894 62.71 -19.01 21.43
C THR A 894 63.80 -20.08 21.22
N GLY A 895 64.11 -20.87 22.25
CA GLY A 895 65.03 -21.99 22.14
C GLY A 895 65.36 -22.68 23.48
N GLU A 896 65.92 -23.89 23.39
CA GLU A 896 66.31 -24.78 24.49
C GLU A 896 66.89 -24.04 25.73
N ASN A 897 67.86 -23.16 25.49
CA ASN A 897 68.67 -22.48 26.51
C ASN A 897 68.22 -21.03 26.80
N THR A 898 67.06 -20.61 26.29
CA THR A 898 66.53 -19.25 26.54
C THR A 898 65.13 -19.23 27.14
N HIS A 899 64.30 -20.26 26.89
CA HIS A 899 62.92 -20.32 27.35
C HIS A 899 62.57 -21.69 27.97
N ASP A 900 61.58 -21.68 28.86
CA ASP A 900 60.82 -22.85 29.26
C ASP A 900 59.47 -22.86 28.55
N PHE A 901 58.97 -24.06 28.27
CA PHE A 901 57.81 -24.30 27.43
C PHE A 901 56.73 -25.08 28.18
N MET A 902 55.47 -24.76 27.89
CA MET A 902 54.31 -25.49 28.36
C MET A 902 53.46 -25.90 27.14
N VAL A 903 53.09 -27.17 27.07
CA VAL A 903 52.27 -27.70 25.98
C VAL A 903 50.85 -28.00 26.47
N THR A 904 49.87 -27.71 25.63
CA THR A 904 48.47 -28.15 25.78
C THR A 904 48.01 -28.77 24.47
N HIS A 905 47.29 -29.89 24.55
CA HIS A 905 46.64 -30.53 23.40
C HIS A 905 45.14 -30.69 23.73
N MET A 906 44.26 -30.45 22.75
CA MET A 906 42.81 -30.63 22.88
C MET A 906 42.35 -31.75 21.96
N PHE A 907 41.47 -32.62 22.46
CA PHE A 907 40.93 -33.72 21.67
C PHE A 907 39.83 -33.24 20.74
N THR A 908 39.93 -33.54 19.44
CA THR A 908 38.93 -33.16 18.43
C THR A 908 37.89 -34.24 18.16
N GLU A 909 38.10 -35.45 18.65
CA GLU A 909 37.12 -36.55 18.70
C GLU A 909 37.20 -37.27 20.05
N ASP A 910 36.17 -38.06 20.38
CA ASP A 910 36.20 -38.98 21.53
C ASP A 910 37.22 -40.11 21.25
N MET A 911 38.39 -40.07 21.90
CA MET A 911 39.48 -41.04 21.71
C MET A 911 40.36 -41.21 22.94
N ASN A 912 40.98 -42.41 23.08
CA ASN A 912 41.94 -42.75 24.15
C ASN A 912 41.50 -42.40 25.59
N GLY A 913 40.19 -42.36 25.86
CA GLY A 913 39.60 -42.09 27.17
C GLY A 913 39.19 -40.64 27.43
N PHE A 914 39.42 -39.75 26.47
CA PHE A 914 39.02 -38.34 26.49
C PHE A 914 37.83 -38.09 25.57
N LEU A 915 37.04 -37.07 25.87
CA LEU A 915 35.94 -36.59 25.03
C LEU A 915 36.39 -35.43 24.13
N ALA A 916 35.70 -35.22 23.02
CA ALA A 916 35.95 -34.08 22.16
C ALA A 916 35.81 -32.75 22.94
N GLY A 917 36.86 -31.94 22.97
CA GLY A 917 36.96 -30.68 23.72
C GLY A 917 37.66 -30.80 25.09
N ASP A 918 37.94 -32.01 25.58
CA ASP A 918 38.86 -32.20 26.70
C ASP A 918 40.29 -31.76 26.34
N VAL A 919 41.10 -31.47 27.34
CA VAL A 919 42.52 -31.10 27.15
C VAL A 919 43.46 -31.95 28.00
N GLU A 920 44.63 -32.25 27.43
CA GLU A 920 45.78 -32.78 28.16
C GLU A 920 46.95 -31.78 28.17
N TYR A 921 47.86 -31.97 29.12
CA TYR A 921 49.02 -31.10 29.34
C TYR A 921 50.31 -31.94 29.30
N PRO A 922 50.85 -32.22 28.10
CA PRO A 922 52.08 -32.99 27.94
C PRO A 922 53.28 -32.35 28.65
N ALA A 923 54.15 -33.19 29.23
CA ALA A 923 55.47 -32.75 29.65
C ALA A 923 56.32 -32.42 28.42
N ALA A 924 57.00 -31.26 28.44
CA ALA A 924 57.76 -30.72 27.32
C ALA A 924 59.26 -30.89 27.55
N ASP A 925 59.87 -31.88 26.90
CA ASP A 925 61.32 -32.09 26.90
C ASP A 925 61.98 -31.20 25.84
N LYS A 926 63.06 -30.51 26.21
CA LYS A 926 63.82 -29.63 25.31
C LYS A 926 64.97 -30.40 24.66
N THR A 927 65.11 -30.31 23.34
CA THR A 927 66.14 -31.03 22.56
C THR A 927 66.81 -30.14 21.50
N GLU A 928 67.90 -30.60 20.91
CA GLU A 928 68.57 -29.95 19.75
C GLU A 928 67.63 -29.81 18.53
N LYS A 929 66.67 -30.72 18.34
CA LYS A 929 65.71 -30.70 17.22
C LYS A 929 64.52 -29.76 17.46
N GLY A 930 64.17 -29.49 18.71
CA GLY A 930 62.92 -28.81 19.08
C GLY A 930 62.35 -29.26 20.43
N ILE A 931 61.07 -29.02 20.64
CA ILE A 931 60.31 -29.39 21.84
C ILE A 931 59.67 -30.76 21.58
N THR A 932 60.08 -31.76 22.36
CA THR A 932 59.61 -33.15 22.27
C THR A 932 58.61 -33.44 23.38
N PHE A 933 57.49 -34.06 23.06
CA PHE A 933 56.44 -34.38 24.04
C PHE A 933 55.53 -35.51 23.52
N LYS A 934 54.77 -36.11 24.43
CA LYS A 934 53.87 -37.25 24.13
C LYS A 934 52.40 -36.83 24.21
N VAL A 935 51.63 -37.18 23.19
CA VAL A 935 50.19 -36.88 23.05
C VAL A 935 49.37 -38.15 22.84
N ASN A 936 48.13 -38.14 23.32
CA ASN A 936 47.18 -39.25 23.18
C ASN A 936 46.13 -39.00 22.08
N GLY A 937 46.20 -37.86 21.40
CA GLY A 937 45.50 -37.55 20.15
C GLY A 937 46.33 -36.56 19.34
N LEU A 938 45.74 -35.91 18.33
CA LEU A 938 46.39 -34.85 17.57
C LEU A 938 45.42 -33.75 17.15
N SER A 939 45.95 -32.52 17.18
CA SER A 939 45.31 -31.25 16.83
C SER A 939 44.07 -30.86 17.65
N PRO A 940 43.94 -29.61 18.11
CA PRO A 940 44.95 -28.54 18.08
C PRO A 940 46.01 -28.71 19.17
N ILE A 941 47.21 -28.21 18.92
CA ILE A 941 48.31 -28.20 19.91
C ILE A 941 48.76 -26.76 20.13
N ALA A 942 48.86 -26.34 21.39
CA ALA A 942 49.38 -25.02 21.76
C ALA A 942 50.67 -25.15 22.56
N VAL A 943 51.61 -24.25 22.26
CA VAL A 943 52.91 -24.13 22.93
C VAL A 943 53.00 -22.72 23.48
N GLY A 944 52.98 -22.60 24.80
CA GLY A 944 53.26 -21.36 25.52
C GLY A 944 54.70 -21.35 26.02
N TRP A 945 55.31 -20.18 26.13
CA TRP A 945 56.69 -20.04 26.63
C TRP A 945 56.88 -18.88 27.59
N LYS A 946 57.92 -18.97 28.39
CA LYS A 946 58.45 -17.86 29.20
C LYS A 946 59.97 -17.88 29.22
N ALA A 947 60.58 -16.71 29.30
CA ALA A 947 62.03 -16.61 29.39
C ALA A 947 62.52 -17.32 30.66
N MET A 948 63.60 -18.10 30.56
CA MET A 948 64.23 -18.68 31.74
C MET A 948 64.89 -17.59 32.56
N ASP A 949 64.59 -17.55 33.86
CA ASP A 949 65.35 -16.76 34.82
C ASP A 949 66.79 -17.30 34.87
N ASN A 950 67.70 -16.62 34.17
CA ASN A 950 69.14 -16.78 34.34
C ASN A 950 69.57 -16.14 35.68
N GLY A 951 69.06 -16.73 36.76
CA GLY A 951 69.39 -16.37 38.14
C GLY A 951 70.90 -16.44 38.34
N SER A 952 71.51 -15.29 38.65
CA SER A 952 72.93 -15.25 38.96
C SER A 952 73.23 -16.13 40.17
N SER A 953 74.31 -16.89 40.12
CA SER A 953 74.68 -17.81 41.19
C SER A 953 75.05 -17.04 42.46
N ASP A 954 74.21 -17.15 43.49
CA ASP A 954 74.66 -17.30 44.87
C ASP A 954 73.80 -18.39 45.51
N GLY A 955 74.46 -19.46 45.96
CA GLY A 955 73.81 -20.73 46.30
C GLY A 955 73.67 -20.98 47.81
N SER A 956 73.55 -22.26 48.14
CA SER A 956 73.08 -22.81 49.43
C SER A 956 71.55 -22.70 49.56
N GLY A 957 70.80 -23.78 49.77
CA GLY A 957 71.20 -25.18 50.01
C GLY A 957 70.39 -25.77 51.16
N ASP A 958 70.10 -27.06 51.07
CA ASP A 958 69.32 -27.86 52.04
C ASP A 958 67.83 -27.43 52.16
N GLY A 959 66.86 -28.32 52.37
CA GLY A 959 66.94 -29.77 52.47
C GLY A 959 65.55 -30.44 52.44
N GLU A 960 65.54 -31.76 52.46
CA GLU A 960 64.37 -32.65 52.32
C GLU A 960 63.29 -32.44 53.42
N GLY A 961 62.01 -32.72 53.10
CA GLY A 961 60.92 -32.69 54.08
C GLY A 961 59.55 -33.14 53.55
N GLU A 962 59.22 -34.42 53.73
CA GLU A 962 57.91 -35.00 53.37
C GLU A 962 56.75 -34.45 54.25
N GLY A 963 55.52 -34.40 53.72
CA GLY A 963 54.35 -33.95 54.50
C GLY A 963 52.99 -34.27 53.86
N SER A 964 52.41 -35.43 54.21
CA SER A 964 51.14 -35.90 53.62
C SER A 964 49.89 -35.43 54.37
N GLY A 965 48.88 -35.00 53.59
CA GLY A 965 47.47 -35.25 53.87
C GLY A 965 46.67 -34.21 54.68
N GLY A 966 45.34 -34.36 54.66
CA GLY A 966 44.40 -33.64 55.52
C GLY A 966 43.25 -32.93 54.80
N SER A 967 42.06 -33.53 54.82
CA SER A 967 40.80 -32.82 54.55
C SER A 967 40.20 -32.30 55.86
N GLY A 968 39.60 -31.11 55.88
CA GLY A 968 38.74 -30.68 57.00
C GLY A 968 38.54 -29.17 57.17
N ASN A 969 37.29 -28.73 56.96
CA ASN A 969 36.63 -27.49 57.44
C ASN A 969 37.32 -26.12 57.29
N GLY A 970 36.57 -25.16 56.74
CA GLY A 970 36.74 -23.72 57.01
C GLY A 970 35.60 -23.14 57.86
N ASN A 971 35.60 -21.83 58.14
CA ASN A 971 34.41 -21.00 58.42
C ASN A 971 34.76 -19.49 58.43
N GLY A 972 33.79 -18.60 58.10
CA GLY A 972 33.76 -17.16 58.44
C GLY A 972 34.86 -16.26 57.82
N SER A 973 34.66 -15.36 56.84
CA SER A 973 33.57 -14.46 56.39
C SER A 973 33.67 -12.99 56.86
N SER A 974 33.61 -12.08 55.87
CA SER A 974 33.11 -10.68 55.89
C SER A 974 34.01 -9.48 56.29
N GLY A 975 33.76 -8.35 55.58
CA GLY A 975 34.40 -7.01 55.70
C GLY A 975 35.64 -6.84 54.81
N ASN A 976 35.90 -5.73 54.11
CA ASN A 976 35.17 -4.47 53.78
C ASN A 976 35.87 -3.89 52.50
N GLY A 977 35.46 -2.84 51.76
CA GLY A 977 34.37 -1.86 51.84
C GLY A 977 34.56 -0.78 50.73
N SER A 978 33.54 0.03 50.43
CA SER A 978 33.40 0.87 49.20
C SER A 978 34.34 2.08 49.03
N GLY A 979 34.45 2.61 47.79
CA GLY A 979 34.96 3.98 47.52
C GLY A 979 34.92 4.38 46.02
N ASN A 980 34.48 5.60 45.69
CA ASN A 980 34.35 6.15 44.32
C ASN A 980 34.92 7.60 44.23
N GLY A 981 35.40 8.05 43.07
CA GLY A 981 35.99 9.40 42.87
C GLY A 981 36.43 9.68 41.41
N SER A 982 36.50 10.97 40.99
CA SER A 982 36.56 11.37 39.57
C SER A 982 37.33 12.68 39.28
N SER A 983 37.52 12.98 37.98
CA SER A 983 37.82 14.28 37.30
C SER A 983 39.26 14.74 37.01
N GLY A 984 39.45 15.46 35.88
CA GLY A 984 40.67 16.22 35.49
C GLY A 984 40.91 16.34 33.96
N SER A 985 41.36 17.50 33.44
CA SER A 985 41.56 17.77 31.98
C SER A 985 42.62 18.86 31.65
N GLY A 986 43.14 18.94 30.41
CA GLY A 986 44.11 19.97 29.95
C GLY A 986 44.63 19.82 28.49
N SER A 987 45.13 20.90 27.85
CA SER A 987 45.41 21.00 26.38
C SER A 987 46.80 21.60 26.01
N GLY A 988 47.28 21.47 24.74
CA GLY A 988 48.56 22.03 24.21
C GLY A 988 48.81 21.79 22.69
N ASN A 989 49.73 22.55 22.01
CA ASN A 989 49.84 22.64 20.52
C ASN A 989 51.24 23.15 19.97
N GLY A 990 51.69 22.78 18.75
CA GLY A 990 52.60 23.63 17.89
C GLY A 990 53.82 23.13 17.05
N ASN A 991 53.61 22.60 15.82
CA ASN A 991 54.26 22.83 14.46
C ASN A 991 55.81 22.98 14.10
N ALA A 992 56.20 22.46 12.90
CA ALA A 992 57.25 22.86 11.88
C ALA A 992 58.81 22.69 12.10
N SER A 993 59.74 22.59 11.09
CA SER A 993 59.76 22.10 9.66
C SER A 993 61.19 22.03 8.97
N ASN A 994 61.31 21.27 7.84
CA ASN A 994 62.30 21.32 6.70
C ASN A 994 63.74 20.66 6.70
N THR A 995 64.23 20.33 5.47
CA THR A 995 65.41 19.49 5.04
C THR A 995 66.04 20.06 3.70
N PRO A 996 66.82 19.40 2.78
CA PRO A 996 67.55 18.09 2.65
C PRO A 996 69.00 18.16 2.02
N ALA A 997 69.63 17.05 1.52
CA ALA A 997 70.39 16.90 0.20
C ALA A 997 71.47 15.75 0.04
N VAL A 998 71.07 14.58 -0.50
CA VAL A 998 71.55 13.76 -1.69
C VAL A 998 72.94 14.05 -2.38
N PRO A 999 73.69 13.12 -3.08
CA PRO A 999 73.44 11.73 -3.59
C PRO A 999 74.53 10.63 -3.23
N GLY A 1000 74.48 9.34 -3.65
CA GLY A 1000 73.45 8.52 -4.33
C GLY A 1000 73.96 7.21 -5.02
N THR A 1001 73.08 6.18 -5.19
CA THR A 1001 73.18 4.92 -6.02
C THR A 1001 74.32 3.91 -5.74
N GLN A 1002 74.16 2.57 -5.71
CA GLN A 1002 73.03 1.58 -5.74
C GLN A 1002 73.62 0.18 -5.34
N ILE A 1003 73.02 -1.02 -5.33
CA ILE A 1003 71.75 -1.62 -5.83
C ILE A 1003 70.99 -2.33 -4.66
N ASN A 1004 70.48 -3.58 -4.81
CA ASN A 1004 69.44 -4.18 -3.95
C ASN A 1004 69.72 -5.64 -3.51
N SER A 1005 69.19 -6.02 -2.34
CA SER A 1005 68.22 -7.11 -2.15
C SER A 1005 67.37 -6.83 -0.90
N PRO A 1006 66.10 -7.27 -0.82
CA PRO A 1006 65.14 -6.75 0.18
C PRO A 1006 65.24 -7.40 1.57
N VAL A 1007 64.74 -6.66 2.57
CA VAL A 1007 64.64 -7.04 3.99
C VAL A 1007 63.17 -6.99 4.41
N THR A 1008 62.74 -7.89 5.29
CA THR A 1008 61.41 -7.84 5.93
C THR A 1008 61.34 -6.63 6.87
N GLY A 1009 60.57 -5.60 6.48
CA GLY A 1009 60.58 -4.28 7.12
C GLY A 1009 59.28 -3.94 7.85
N ASP A 1010 59.30 -4.04 9.16
CA ASP A 1010 58.24 -3.56 10.04
C ASP A 1010 58.24 -2.01 10.07
N THR A 1011 57.15 -1.34 9.63
CA THR A 1011 57.07 0.14 9.57
C THR A 1011 55.65 0.72 9.66
N SER A 1012 55.12 0.82 10.88
CA SER A 1012 54.18 1.92 11.22
C SER A 1012 55.00 3.09 11.77
N PRO A 1013 55.02 4.27 11.10
CA PRO A 1013 53.89 5.19 11.23
C PRO A 1013 53.55 6.01 9.96
N MET A 1014 54.01 5.61 8.76
CA MET A 1014 53.84 6.46 7.56
C MET A 1014 52.38 6.71 7.14
N MET A 1015 51.47 5.75 7.36
CA MET A 1015 50.09 5.83 6.86
C MET A 1015 49.31 7.04 7.43
N PHE A 1016 49.60 7.42 8.69
CA PHE A 1016 48.95 8.54 9.36
C PHE A 1016 49.28 9.91 8.72
N TYR A 1017 50.52 10.07 8.26
CA TYR A 1017 50.95 11.28 7.55
C TYR A 1017 50.42 11.35 6.11
N VAL A 1018 50.19 10.20 5.46
CA VAL A 1018 49.55 10.15 4.13
C VAL A 1018 48.08 10.57 4.21
N LEU A 1019 47.34 10.11 5.22
CA LEU A 1019 45.95 10.51 5.45
C LEU A 1019 45.83 12.01 5.76
N LEU A 1020 46.71 12.56 6.60
CA LEU A 1020 46.77 14.01 6.86
C LEU A 1020 47.11 14.83 5.61
N ALA A 1021 48.01 14.33 4.74
CA ALA A 1021 48.33 14.98 3.47
C ALA A 1021 47.15 14.97 2.48
N ALA A 1022 46.40 13.87 2.41
CA ALA A 1022 45.20 13.76 1.57
C ALA A 1022 44.10 14.74 2.03
N ALA A 1023 43.82 14.80 3.34
CA ALA A 1023 42.85 15.74 3.91
C ALA A 1023 43.22 17.21 3.62
N ALA A 1024 44.51 17.56 3.77
CA ALA A 1024 45.00 18.91 3.43
C ALA A 1024 44.84 19.24 1.94
N PHE A 1025 44.99 18.27 1.04
CA PHE A 1025 44.80 18.46 -0.40
C PHE A 1025 43.33 18.72 -0.75
N SER A 1026 42.39 17.99 -0.15
CA SER A 1026 40.95 18.19 -0.33
C SER A 1026 40.48 19.57 0.15
N VAL A 1027 40.97 20.04 1.31
CA VAL A 1027 40.67 21.40 1.82
C VAL A 1027 41.24 22.47 0.89
N MET A 1028 42.47 22.31 0.38
CA MET A 1028 43.06 23.23 -0.58
C MET A 1028 42.31 23.26 -1.92
N LEU A 1029 41.80 22.12 -2.39
CA LEU A 1029 40.98 22.04 -3.60
C LEU A 1029 39.62 22.74 -3.42
N GLY A 1030 38.95 22.53 -2.28
CA GLY A 1030 37.71 23.22 -1.93
C GLY A 1030 37.88 24.75 -1.85
N LEU A 1031 38.97 25.22 -1.22
CA LEU A 1031 39.30 26.65 -1.16
C LEU A 1031 39.67 27.23 -2.54
N TYR A 1032 40.32 26.46 -3.41
CA TYR A 1032 40.63 26.87 -4.78
C TYR A 1032 39.37 27.03 -5.63
N ILE A 1033 38.42 26.08 -5.53
CA ILE A 1033 37.12 26.14 -6.20
C ILE A 1033 36.29 27.33 -5.68
N ARG A 1034 36.15 27.48 -4.36
CA ARG A 1034 35.39 28.58 -3.72
C ARG A 1034 35.99 29.98 -3.97
N LYS A 1035 37.25 30.06 -4.40
CA LYS A 1035 37.91 31.31 -4.82
C LYS A 1035 37.73 31.62 -6.33
N LYS A 1036 37.21 30.68 -7.12
CA LYS A 1036 36.99 30.83 -8.56
C LYS A 1036 35.54 31.18 -8.93
N THR A 1037 34.58 30.96 -8.03
CA THR A 1037 33.17 31.37 -8.18
C THR A 1037 32.88 32.80 -7.70
N ASN A 1038 33.84 33.48 -7.07
CA ASN A 1038 33.71 34.88 -6.62
C ASN A 1038 34.68 35.80 -7.39
N ARG A 1039 34.64 35.78 -8.74
CA ARG A 1039 35.45 36.67 -9.58
C ARG A 1039 34.94 36.81 -11.01
#